data_AF-A0A9P9RXL0-F1
#
_entry.id   AF-A0A9P9RXL0-F1
#
_cell.length_a   1.000
_cell.length_b   1.000
_cell.length_c   1.000
_cell.angle_alpha   90.00
_cell.angle_beta   90.00
_cell.angle_gamma   90.00
#
_symmetry.space_group_name_H-M   'P 1'
#
loop_
_entity.id
_entity.type
_entity.pdbx_description
1 polymer ?
#
loop_
_entity_poly.entity_id
_entity_poly.type
_entity_poly.pdbx_seq_one_letter_code
_entity_poly.pdbx_strand_id
1 'polypeptide(L)'
;MEDPHLPAYPPITRLASVTFPDGSCTAERQAAIAVEFQSALEMAAYTEAHLQEGVYYTTFFDQESRDVPNFAANTARVYGNIASMLQGGLGYKTTATCDGLTEYCSTTGLYAHIIDNAEGNAGRINFCENFWTDPRIVSTASIVDVCEIEVKDLRMVQRTRSALLLHEMTHTFFAMSFEDKMLDYAYGYTYCVQLATGNFDRSCMKTQMQINSTILCPDASGNEGTCLAVKSARNADSYTFVAAGVWYTSKCSGSIPLPDPVTKRSVGLRRAACPGNSDSIFLESYNPIGQYVHFGDSYGAGMGTGRTSTDKCRVGSNNFGRLLYRWINDESVEYVEKVCSGDSLTGLAGQIDTWSNPERASIGTLSIGGNDVGFSDLVWSCVITPNTAHLGSKDRADCVAAEKKATDYMADAGTTGLRYKLKEAYLSILRKSTQAHFHLYVTGYVNFFNEITTDCTDSSFHYWWSGYKPPSDWPTNRIVYLTTDLRSELNTLVTRLNTVIAGAISDANIEHGSTQIHFVDVEPSFSAGHRWCENSVGEYHEPDSSIADTWLFLSAWPDVSIEAAADTTAATEAVEVASLISSGGIPLPDAATCYASLGTDPDPYAYAMCQVSISISEDPTGLEAVRYRAAQAAIAGGDYSSQEIPGYVPTRQIKTFHPRSPGMVAYRDALLSVIAGVGQL
;
A
#
# COMPACT_ATOMS: atom_id res chain seq x y z
N MET A 1 2.08 40.59 -2.82
CA MET A 1 0.76 40.45 -2.19
C MET A 1 0.89 39.32 -1.20
N GLU A 2 0.82 39.61 0.09
CA GLU A 2 0.96 38.62 1.17
C GLU A 2 -0.30 37.76 1.25
N ASP A 3 -0.12 36.45 1.40
CA ASP A 3 -1.18 35.51 1.73
C ASP A 3 -1.62 35.74 3.20
N PRO A 4 -2.90 36.08 3.45
CA PRO A 4 -3.41 36.38 4.78
C PRO A 4 -3.48 35.15 5.73
N HIS A 5 -3.13 33.95 5.28
CA HIS A 5 -3.15 32.73 6.09
C HIS A 5 -1.80 32.34 6.71
N LEU A 6 -0.74 33.13 6.50
CA LEU A 6 0.59 32.81 7.01
C LEU A 6 0.84 33.39 8.42
N PRO A 7 1.37 32.59 9.36
CA PRO A 7 1.71 33.09 10.69
C PRO A 7 2.86 34.11 10.60
N ALA A 8 2.70 35.24 11.29
CA ALA A 8 3.76 36.24 11.42
C ALA A 8 4.92 35.68 12.28
N TYR A 9 6.14 35.62 11.73
CA TYR A 9 7.31 35.10 12.43
C TYR A 9 7.87 36.12 13.43
N PRO A 10 7.97 35.79 14.74
CA PRO A 10 8.61 36.65 15.74
C PRO A 10 10.15 36.52 15.70
N PRO A 11 10.91 37.53 16.17
CA PRO A 11 12.37 37.53 16.17
C PRO A 11 13.00 36.44 17.05
N ILE A 12 14.20 35.98 16.64
CA ILE A 12 14.89 34.76 17.09
C ILE A 12 15.49 34.93 18.49
N THR A 13 14.86 34.30 19.49
CA THR A 13 15.39 34.07 20.85
C THR A 13 15.09 32.63 21.33
N ARG A 14 15.19 31.65 20.44
CA ARG A 14 14.66 30.28 20.69
C ARG A 14 15.72 29.18 20.56
N LEU A 15 15.58 28.17 21.40
CA LEU A 15 16.38 26.93 21.40
C LEU A 15 15.77 25.92 20.42
N ALA A 16 16.61 25.13 19.77
CA ALA A 16 16.16 23.99 18.99
C ALA A 16 15.47 22.94 19.88
N SER A 17 14.48 22.25 19.32
CA SER A 17 13.75 21.18 19.99
C SER A 17 13.73 19.93 19.12
N VAL A 18 14.16 18.82 19.71
CA VAL A 18 14.11 17.50 19.09
C VAL A 18 13.66 16.50 20.14
N THR A 19 12.79 15.57 19.74
CA THR A 19 12.32 14.50 20.61
C THR A 19 12.72 13.15 20.04
N PHE A 20 13.11 12.23 20.91
CA PHE A 20 13.54 10.88 20.55
C PHE A 20 12.41 9.91 20.93
N PRO A 21 11.68 9.36 19.96
CA PRO A 21 10.48 8.57 20.23
C PRO A 21 10.80 7.15 20.73
N ASP A 22 12.05 6.70 20.59
CA ASP A 22 12.52 5.38 20.98
C ASP A 22 13.94 5.42 21.59
N GLY A 23 14.46 4.25 21.94
CA GLY A 23 15.80 4.06 22.51
C GLY A 23 16.92 3.85 21.50
N SER A 24 16.70 4.10 20.20
CA SER A 24 17.71 3.85 19.15
C SER A 24 18.93 4.78 19.26
N CYS A 25 18.73 6.02 19.71
CA CYS A 25 19.82 6.96 19.98
C CYS A 25 20.36 6.81 21.40
N THR A 26 21.67 6.57 21.55
CA THR A 26 22.35 6.62 22.85
C THR A 26 22.31 8.02 23.45
N ALA A 27 22.53 8.16 24.77
CA ALA A 27 22.55 9.46 25.44
C ALA A 27 23.59 10.42 24.82
N GLU A 28 24.74 9.89 24.40
CA GLU A 28 25.79 10.65 23.71
C GLU A 28 25.33 11.13 22.34
N ARG A 29 24.63 10.27 21.57
CA ARG A 29 24.05 10.65 20.28
C ARG A 29 22.95 11.69 20.46
N GLN A 30 22.07 11.53 21.44
CA GLN A 30 21.02 12.52 21.73
C GLN A 30 21.62 13.90 22.05
N ALA A 31 22.67 13.95 22.87
CA ALA A 31 23.37 15.18 23.20
C ALA A 31 24.05 15.80 21.95
N ALA A 32 24.71 14.99 21.13
CA ALA A 32 25.31 15.46 19.89
C ALA A 32 24.26 16.00 18.91
N ILE A 33 23.15 15.28 18.71
CA ILE A 33 22.04 15.68 17.84
C ILE A 33 21.47 17.01 18.29
N ALA A 34 21.25 17.22 19.59
CA ALA A 34 20.74 18.49 20.11
C ALA A 34 21.65 19.69 19.77
N VAL A 35 22.98 19.51 19.84
CA VAL A 35 23.95 20.55 19.47
C VAL A 35 23.93 20.83 17.97
N GLU A 36 23.85 19.79 17.14
CA GLU A 36 23.80 19.93 15.69
C GLU A 36 22.47 20.55 15.23
N PHE A 37 21.34 20.22 15.87
CA PHE A 37 20.04 20.87 15.65
C PHE A 37 20.08 22.36 15.98
N GLN A 38 20.70 22.73 17.10
CA GLN A 38 20.87 24.14 17.48
C GLN A 38 21.71 24.89 16.45
N SER A 39 22.79 24.28 15.97
CA SER A 39 23.64 24.87 14.94
C SER A 39 22.91 25.02 13.60
N ALA A 40 22.12 24.00 13.20
CA ALA A 40 21.31 24.04 11.98
C ALA A 40 20.24 25.13 12.05
N LEU A 41 19.65 25.32 13.24
CA LEU A 41 18.66 26.37 13.49
C LEU A 41 19.29 27.76 13.34
N GLU A 42 20.46 27.98 13.92
CA GLU A 42 21.20 29.24 13.76
C GLU A 42 21.60 29.46 12.30
N MET A 43 22.03 28.41 11.61
CA MET A 43 22.42 28.45 10.21
C MET A 43 21.25 28.86 9.31
N ALA A 44 20.10 28.20 9.46
CA ALA A 44 18.90 28.51 8.70
C ALA A 44 18.40 29.93 8.99
N ALA A 45 18.29 30.29 10.27
CA ALA A 45 17.75 31.59 10.66
C ALA A 45 18.67 32.76 10.25
N TYR A 46 19.99 32.58 10.29
CA TYR A 46 20.92 33.58 9.78
C TYR A 46 20.84 33.71 8.26
N THR A 47 20.75 32.58 7.55
CA THR A 47 20.67 32.53 6.08
C THR A 47 19.37 33.15 5.57
N GLU A 48 18.24 32.97 6.26
CA GLU A 48 16.98 33.67 5.95
C GLU A 48 17.20 35.19 5.86
N ALA A 49 17.88 35.77 6.85
CA ALA A 49 18.11 37.21 6.92
C ALA A 49 19.23 37.71 5.98
N HIS A 50 20.15 36.82 5.57
CA HIS A 50 21.38 37.17 4.85
C HIS A 50 21.61 36.34 3.58
N LEU A 51 20.53 35.86 2.95
CA LEU A 51 20.58 34.88 1.84
C LEU A 51 21.60 35.22 0.75
N GLN A 52 21.71 36.50 0.41
CA GLN A 52 22.54 36.99 -0.68
C GLN A 52 23.93 37.45 -0.23
N GLU A 53 24.36 37.10 0.99
CA GLU A 53 25.69 37.39 1.48
C GLU A 53 26.74 36.49 0.80
N GLY A 54 27.80 37.10 0.28
CA GLY A 54 28.83 36.41 -0.48
C GLY A 54 28.36 35.98 -1.88
N VAL A 55 29.02 34.95 -2.43
CA VAL A 55 28.81 34.49 -3.81
C VAL A 55 27.90 33.26 -3.90
N TYR A 56 27.47 32.69 -2.77
CA TYR A 56 26.87 31.35 -2.73
C TYR A 56 25.51 31.31 -3.43
N TYR A 57 24.62 32.28 -3.15
CA TYR A 57 23.30 32.36 -3.77
C TYR A 57 23.38 32.40 -5.31
N THR A 58 24.31 33.17 -5.88
CA THR A 58 24.48 33.26 -7.35
C THR A 58 25.25 32.07 -7.93
N THR A 59 25.96 31.32 -7.09
CA THR A 59 26.73 30.12 -7.50
C THR A 59 25.84 28.88 -7.60
N PHE A 60 24.88 28.72 -6.69
CA PHE A 60 24.06 27.49 -6.59
C PHE A 60 22.64 27.63 -7.10
N PHE A 61 22.18 28.84 -7.41
CA PHE A 61 20.92 29.07 -8.11
C PHE A 61 21.18 29.69 -9.48
N ASP A 62 20.59 29.08 -10.50
CA ASP A 62 20.73 29.52 -11.89
C ASP A 62 20.17 30.93 -12.11
N GLN A 63 20.61 31.56 -13.20
CA GLN A 63 20.22 32.93 -13.52
C GLN A 63 18.71 33.06 -13.82
N GLU A 64 18.12 32.08 -14.51
CA GLU A 64 16.70 32.13 -14.90
C GLU A 64 15.80 32.11 -13.67
N SER A 65 16.08 31.21 -12.72
CA SER A 65 15.35 31.15 -11.44
C SER A 65 15.56 32.44 -10.64
N ARG A 66 16.78 32.99 -10.61
CA ARG A 66 17.08 34.26 -9.91
C ARG A 66 16.39 35.48 -10.51
N ASP A 67 16.04 35.43 -11.79
CA ASP A 67 15.31 36.49 -12.49
C ASP A 67 13.78 36.41 -12.26
N VAL A 68 13.28 35.30 -11.69
CA VAL A 68 11.87 35.18 -11.29
C VAL A 68 11.56 36.16 -10.16
N PRO A 69 10.49 36.98 -10.28
CA PRO A 69 10.09 37.90 -9.22
C PRO A 69 9.90 37.19 -7.87
N ASN A 70 10.44 37.77 -6.81
CA ASN A 70 10.40 37.25 -5.43
C ASN A 70 11.14 35.93 -5.20
N PHE A 71 11.91 35.39 -6.15
CA PHE A 71 12.65 34.14 -5.94
C PHE A 71 13.58 34.21 -4.72
N ALA A 72 14.32 35.31 -4.55
CA ALA A 72 15.17 35.52 -3.38
C ALA A 72 14.37 35.52 -2.07
N ALA A 73 13.22 36.18 -2.04
CA ALA A 73 12.37 36.25 -0.85
C ALA A 73 11.74 34.88 -0.51
N ASN A 74 11.30 34.13 -1.52
CA ASN A 74 10.77 32.78 -1.35
C ASN A 74 11.87 31.82 -0.88
N THR A 75 13.07 31.93 -1.45
CA THR A 75 14.23 31.14 -1.04
C THR A 75 14.64 31.45 0.40
N ALA A 76 14.65 32.72 0.82
CA ALA A 76 14.90 33.11 2.20
C ALA A 76 13.86 32.49 3.16
N ARG A 77 12.59 32.49 2.76
CA ARG A 77 11.49 31.89 3.53
C ARG A 77 11.67 30.38 3.75
N VAL A 78 12.23 29.65 2.79
CA VAL A 78 12.54 28.22 2.98
C VAL A 78 13.43 28.02 4.20
N TYR A 79 14.46 28.85 4.38
CA TYR A 79 15.31 28.80 5.57
C TYR A 79 14.56 29.19 6.85
N GLY A 80 13.65 30.16 6.80
CA GLY A 80 12.77 30.50 7.92
C GLY A 80 11.85 29.34 8.34
N ASN A 81 11.33 28.58 7.37
CA ASN A 81 10.55 27.38 7.63
C ASN A 81 11.40 26.28 8.27
N ILE A 82 12.60 26.03 7.75
CA ILE A 82 13.55 25.06 8.33
C ILE A 82 13.91 25.45 9.77
N ALA A 83 14.19 26.73 10.03
CA ALA A 83 14.42 27.23 11.39
C ALA A 83 13.21 26.95 12.29
N SER A 84 11.98 27.12 11.79
CA SER A 84 10.75 26.83 12.52
C SER A 84 10.58 25.32 12.82
N MET A 85 10.94 24.44 11.88
CA MET A 85 10.94 22.99 12.08
C MET A 85 11.92 22.57 13.17
N LEU A 86 13.12 23.18 13.17
CA LEU A 86 14.18 22.89 14.13
C LEU A 86 13.89 23.46 15.54
N GLN A 87 13.09 24.52 15.65
CA GLN A 87 12.59 25.03 16.93
C GLN A 87 11.64 24.05 17.62
N GLY A 88 10.86 23.30 16.83
CA GLY A 88 9.74 22.47 17.31
C GLY A 88 8.58 23.31 17.87
N GLY A 89 7.34 22.89 17.60
CA GLY A 89 6.16 23.57 18.13
C GLY A 89 4.85 23.12 17.47
N LEU A 90 3.80 23.94 17.61
CA LEU A 90 2.46 23.67 17.04
C LEU A 90 2.43 23.68 15.51
N GLY A 91 3.43 24.29 14.86
CA GLY A 91 3.48 24.44 13.40
C GLY A 91 4.14 23.26 12.68
N TYR A 92 5.15 22.64 13.28
CA TYR A 92 5.78 21.42 12.78
C TYR A 92 6.53 20.69 13.91
N LYS A 93 6.36 19.37 14.03
CA LYS A 93 7.03 18.56 15.06
C LYS A 93 8.14 17.71 14.46
N THR A 94 9.38 17.95 14.88
CA THR A 94 10.54 17.17 14.45
C THR A 94 10.93 16.14 15.51
N THR A 95 11.05 14.88 15.10
CA THR A 95 11.53 13.76 15.93
C THR A 95 12.79 13.16 15.33
N ALA A 96 13.66 12.57 16.16
CA ALA A 96 14.92 11.97 15.73
C ALA A 96 15.07 10.54 16.21
N THR A 97 15.62 9.68 15.36
CA THR A 97 15.93 8.27 15.63
C THR A 97 17.36 7.95 15.14
N CYS A 98 17.97 6.89 15.64
CA CYS A 98 19.32 6.43 15.27
C CYS A 98 19.29 4.94 14.94
N ASP A 99 18.23 4.50 14.29
CA ASP A 99 18.03 3.11 13.94
C ASP A 99 18.86 2.76 12.69
N GLY A 100 19.98 2.08 12.93
CA GLY A 100 20.87 1.58 11.88
C GLY A 100 20.29 0.42 11.08
N LEU A 101 19.17 -0.17 11.53
CA LEU A 101 18.50 -1.28 10.85
C LEU A 101 17.48 -0.82 9.81
N THR A 102 17.16 0.49 9.74
CA THR A 102 16.30 1.00 8.66
C THR A 102 16.90 0.62 7.30
N GLU A 103 16.05 0.33 6.32
CA GLU A 103 16.47 -0.08 4.97
C GLU A 103 17.47 0.93 4.36
N TYR A 104 17.14 2.21 4.52
CA TYR A 104 17.97 3.35 4.13
C TYR A 104 19.38 3.32 4.77
N CYS A 105 19.51 2.92 6.04
CA CYS A 105 20.83 2.83 6.68
C CYS A 105 21.58 1.54 6.33
N SER A 106 20.89 0.40 6.37
CA SER A 106 21.51 -0.93 6.32
C SER A 106 21.82 -1.43 4.90
N THR A 107 20.97 -1.08 3.94
CA THR A 107 21.06 -1.56 2.55
C THR A 107 21.54 -0.45 1.63
N THR A 108 21.03 0.77 1.82
CA THR A 108 21.32 1.92 0.97
C THR A 108 22.57 2.69 1.43
N GLY A 109 22.98 2.53 2.68
CA GLY A 109 24.19 3.15 3.25
C GLY A 109 24.08 4.66 3.47
N LEU A 110 22.85 5.18 3.66
CA LEU A 110 22.60 6.62 3.84
C LEU A 110 23.30 7.16 5.08
N TYR A 111 23.39 8.49 5.14
CA TYR A 111 23.92 9.20 6.30
C TYR A 111 22.77 9.60 7.24
N ALA A 112 21.76 10.24 6.68
CA ALA A 112 20.49 10.48 7.35
C ALA A 112 19.36 10.36 6.32
N HIS A 113 18.12 10.30 6.78
CA HIS A 113 16.93 10.46 5.95
C HIS A 113 15.81 11.06 6.78
N ILE A 114 14.91 11.81 6.16
CA ILE A 114 13.70 12.33 6.80
C ILE A 114 12.44 11.76 6.18
N ILE A 115 11.52 11.29 7.04
CA ILE A 115 10.16 10.95 6.65
C ILE A 115 9.26 12.12 7.03
N ASP A 116 8.58 12.69 6.04
CA ASP A 116 7.66 13.82 6.19
C ASP A 116 6.21 13.33 6.25
N ASN A 117 5.49 13.74 7.28
CA ASN A 117 4.05 13.57 7.43
C ASN A 117 3.37 14.93 7.28
N ALA A 118 2.99 15.25 6.03
CA ALA A 118 2.37 16.50 5.67
C ALA A 118 1.02 16.74 6.39
N GLU A 119 0.21 15.68 6.56
CA GLU A 119 -1.10 15.77 7.21
C GLU A 119 -0.97 16.04 8.72
N GLY A 120 0.06 15.45 9.35
CA GLY A 120 0.34 15.60 10.77
C GLY A 120 1.21 16.81 11.14
N ASN A 121 1.68 17.58 10.16
CA ASN A 121 2.72 18.61 10.33
C ASN A 121 3.89 18.07 11.18
N ALA A 122 4.45 16.93 10.79
CA ALA A 122 5.50 16.28 11.56
C ALA A 122 6.53 15.59 10.67
N GLY A 123 7.79 15.59 11.12
CA GLY A 123 8.88 14.91 10.45
C GLY A 123 9.65 14.00 11.41
N ARG A 124 10.12 12.86 10.90
CA ARG A 124 11.05 11.99 11.63
C ARG A 124 12.33 11.85 10.84
N ILE A 125 13.41 12.40 11.38
CA ILE A 125 14.76 12.18 10.86
C ILE A 125 15.37 10.93 11.50
N ASN A 126 16.04 10.11 10.71
CA ASN A 126 16.82 8.98 11.20
C ASN A 126 18.30 9.16 10.85
N PHE A 127 19.19 8.97 11.82
CA PHE A 127 20.64 9.07 11.65
C PHE A 127 21.27 7.69 11.54
N CYS A 128 21.90 7.41 10.40
CA CYS A 128 22.60 6.16 10.14
C CYS A 128 24.01 6.14 10.74
N GLU A 129 24.64 4.97 10.80
CA GLU A 129 25.98 4.82 11.38
C GLU A 129 27.05 5.65 10.63
N ASN A 130 26.92 5.76 9.31
CA ASN A 130 27.86 6.50 8.47
C ASN A 130 27.89 8.01 8.80
N PHE A 131 26.80 8.58 9.32
CA PHE A 131 26.77 9.99 9.78
C PHE A 131 27.73 10.27 10.93
N TRP A 132 28.02 9.24 11.71
CA TRP A 132 28.90 9.32 12.87
C TRP A 132 30.33 8.92 12.53
N THR A 133 30.49 7.95 11.63
CA THR A 133 31.74 7.24 11.42
C THR A 133 32.51 7.66 10.17
N ASP A 134 31.85 8.26 9.17
CA ASP A 134 32.54 8.72 7.96
C ASP A 134 33.43 9.92 8.26
N PRO A 135 34.75 9.83 8.04
CA PRO A 135 35.69 10.90 8.38
C PRO A 135 35.48 12.17 7.54
N ARG A 136 34.69 12.12 6.47
CA ARG A 136 34.32 13.30 5.66
C ARG A 136 33.22 14.13 6.31
N ILE A 137 32.44 13.55 7.22
CA ILE A 137 31.38 14.23 7.96
C ILE A 137 31.87 14.57 9.35
N VAL A 138 31.85 15.85 9.67
CA VAL A 138 32.43 16.36 10.92
C VAL A 138 31.39 17.08 11.75
N SER A 139 31.61 17.20 13.05
CA SER A 139 30.74 18.02 13.90
C SER A 139 30.86 19.49 13.50
N THR A 140 29.77 20.23 13.62
CA THR A 140 29.77 21.66 13.29
C THR A 140 30.78 22.44 14.12
N ALA A 141 30.87 22.12 15.42
CA ALA A 141 31.83 22.72 16.34
C ALA A 141 33.28 22.53 15.88
N SER A 142 33.64 21.37 15.32
CA SER A 142 35.01 21.10 14.86
C SER A 142 35.50 22.05 13.77
N ILE A 143 34.58 22.69 13.04
CA ILE A 143 34.89 23.74 12.07
C ILE A 143 34.83 25.11 12.73
N VAL A 144 33.74 25.42 13.45
CA VAL A 144 33.54 26.75 14.07
C VAL A 144 34.68 27.10 15.03
N ASP A 145 35.14 26.14 15.84
CA ASP A 145 36.15 26.38 16.89
C ASP A 145 37.54 26.76 16.34
N VAL A 146 37.80 26.48 15.05
CA VAL A 146 39.13 26.70 14.43
C VAL A 146 39.10 27.61 13.22
N CYS A 147 37.93 28.00 12.72
CA CYS A 147 37.83 28.65 11.41
C CYS A 147 38.30 30.11 11.38
N GLU A 148 38.57 30.72 12.54
CA GLU A 148 39.31 32.00 12.61
C GLU A 148 40.80 31.84 12.28
N ILE A 149 41.36 30.64 12.48
CA ILE A 149 42.78 30.33 12.28
C ILE A 149 43.00 29.56 10.97
N GLU A 150 42.08 28.67 10.62
CA GLU A 150 42.14 27.84 9.43
C GLU A 150 40.80 27.89 8.67
N VAL A 151 40.73 28.74 7.64
CA VAL A 151 39.54 28.86 6.81
C VAL A 151 39.40 27.61 5.93
N LYS A 152 38.33 26.85 6.16
CA LYS A 152 37.97 25.69 5.34
C LYS A 152 37.20 26.13 4.09
N ASP A 153 37.30 25.37 3.02
CA ASP A 153 36.54 25.63 1.80
C ASP A 153 35.05 25.26 1.94
N LEU A 154 34.26 25.69 0.96
CA LEU A 154 32.82 25.49 0.98
C LEU A 154 32.40 24.01 1.02
N ARG A 155 33.20 23.13 0.40
CA ARG A 155 32.97 21.68 0.41
C ARG A 155 33.11 21.12 1.82
N MET A 156 34.11 21.56 2.57
CA MET A 156 34.34 21.08 3.92
C MET A 156 33.27 21.57 4.91
N VAL A 157 32.85 22.83 4.80
CA VAL A 157 31.83 23.38 5.73
C VAL A 157 30.42 22.85 5.44
N GLN A 158 30.08 22.53 4.18
CA GLN A 158 28.80 21.88 3.83
C GLN A 158 28.69 20.45 4.41
N ARG A 159 29.82 19.77 4.65
CA ARG A 159 29.85 18.40 5.20
C ARG A 159 29.80 18.35 6.72
N THR A 160 29.40 19.44 7.34
CA THR A 160 29.17 19.49 8.78
C THR A 160 27.80 18.90 9.09
N ARG A 161 27.68 18.23 10.23
CA ARG A 161 26.43 17.56 10.62
C ARG A 161 25.21 18.48 10.60
N SER A 162 25.35 19.75 10.99
CA SER A 162 24.25 20.73 10.92
C SER A 162 23.86 21.15 9.51
N ALA A 163 24.81 21.23 8.59
CA ALA A 163 24.52 21.49 7.19
C ALA A 163 23.80 20.27 6.56
N LEU A 164 24.23 19.05 6.86
CA LEU A 164 23.51 17.85 6.43
C LEU A 164 22.10 17.77 7.02
N LEU A 165 21.87 18.21 8.25
CA LEU A 165 20.51 18.36 8.77
C LEU A 165 19.67 19.30 7.91
N LEU A 166 20.22 20.44 7.50
CA LEU A 166 19.52 21.39 6.65
C LEU A 166 19.13 20.75 5.31
N HIS A 167 20.02 19.94 4.71
CA HIS A 167 19.72 19.15 3.52
C HIS A 167 18.46 18.31 3.73
N GLU A 168 18.45 17.46 4.75
CA GLU A 168 17.30 16.59 5.06
C GLU A 168 16.01 17.39 5.22
N MET A 169 16.05 18.51 5.96
CA MET A 169 14.84 19.33 6.18
C MET A 169 14.22 19.84 4.89
N THR A 170 15.00 20.05 3.82
CA THR A 170 14.48 20.53 2.52
C THR A 170 13.63 19.48 1.77
N HIS A 171 13.71 18.20 2.14
CA HIS A 171 12.85 17.13 1.62
C HIS A 171 11.46 17.09 2.28
N THR A 172 11.08 18.13 3.03
CA THR A 172 9.76 18.25 3.64
C THR A 172 8.92 19.31 2.91
N PHE A 173 7.61 19.05 2.78
CA PHE A 173 6.66 20.02 2.24
C PHE A 173 6.68 21.30 3.07
N PHE A 174 6.79 21.19 4.39
CA PHE A 174 6.79 22.36 5.27
C PHE A 174 7.98 23.30 5.01
N ALA A 175 9.21 22.76 4.89
CA ALA A 175 10.37 23.57 4.53
C ALA A 175 10.13 24.32 3.22
N MET A 176 9.52 23.64 2.25
CA MET A 176 9.27 24.17 0.92
C MET A 176 7.99 25.00 0.78
N SER A 177 7.44 25.52 1.89
CA SER A 177 6.22 26.34 1.87
C SER A 177 5.03 25.63 1.21
N PHE A 178 4.93 24.32 1.41
CA PHE A 178 3.91 23.42 0.86
C PHE A 178 3.92 23.31 -0.67
N GLU A 179 5.03 23.71 -1.31
CA GLU A 179 5.36 23.30 -2.68
C GLU A 179 5.97 21.90 -2.69
N ASP A 180 6.21 21.36 -3.88
CA ASP A 180 6.88 20.07 -4.05
C ASP A 180 8.20 20.00 -3.24
N LYS A 181 8.40 18.86 -2.56
CA LYS A 181 9.64 18.54 -1.87
C LYS A 181 10.84 18.72 -2.78
N MET A 182 11.98 19.11 -2.22
CA MET A 182 13.24 19.07 -2.95
C MET A 182 13.56 17.64 -3.38
N LEU A 183 14.18 17.52 -4.54
CA LEU A 183 14.76 16.26 -5.00
C LEU A 183 16.29 16.39 -5.03
N ASP A 184 16.96 15.26 -5.11
CA ASP A 184 18.42 15.23 -5.23
C ASP A 184 18.86 15.13 -6.68
N TYR A 185 18.73 16.24 -7.41
CA TYR A 185 19.24 16.35 -8.78
C TYR A 185 20.76 16.22 -8.84
N ALA A 186 21.49 16.81 -7.88
CA ALA A 186 22.94 16.81 -7.83
C ALA A 186 23.45 16.77 -6.39
N TYR A 187 24.50 15.98 -6.15
CA TYR A 187 25.22 15.92 -4.87
C TYR A 187 26.64 16.43 -4.97
N GLY A 188 27.08 17.18 -3.96
CA GLY A 188 28.43 17.70 -3.85
C GLY A 188 28.66 18.96 -4.69
N TYR A 189 29.70 19.70 -4.32
CA TYR A 189 29.93 21.05 -4.82
C TYR A 189 30.05 21.07 -6.35
N THR A 190 30.80 20.13 -6.94
CA THR A 190 31.05 20.13 -8.38
C THR A 190 29.77 19.98 -9.19
N TYR A 191 28.91 19.03 -8.82
CA TYR A 191 27.68 18.77 -9.56
C TYR A 191 26.63 19.85 -9.31
N CYS A 192 26.52 20.40 -8.09
CA CYS A 192 25.59 21.49 -7.81
C CYS A 192 25.95 22.78 -8.58
N VAL A 193 27.24 23.11 -8.74
CA VAL A 193 27.68 24.23 -9.59
C VAL A 193 27.43 23.96 -11.07
N GLN A 194 27.69 22.74 -11.53
CA GLN A 194 27.36 22.34 -12.91
C GLN A 194 25.86 22.40 -13.16
N LEU A 195 25.04 22.05 -12.18
CA LEU A 195 23.58 22.11 -12.26
C LEU A 195 23.14 23.55 -12.44
N ALA A 196 23.55 24.47 -11.57
CA ALA A 196 23.21 25.89 -11.67
C ALA A 196 23.68 26.56 -12.97
N THR A 197 24.72 26.02 -13.61
CA THR A 197 25.23 26.52 -14.90
C THR A 197 24.68 25.78 -16.13
N GLY A 198 23.79 24.80 -15.96
CA GLY A 198 23.21 24.00 -17.04
C GLY A 198 24.20 23.04 -17.72
N ASN A 199 25.32 22.75 -17.08
CA ASN A 199 26.39 21.89 -17.58
C ASN A 199 26.41 20.50 -16.93
N PHE A 200 25.48 20.22 -16.01
CA PHE A 200 25.44 18.96 -15.28
C PHE A 200 24.74 17.87 -16.08
N ASP A 201 25.48 16.82 -16.42
CA ASP A 201 24.96 15.58 -16.97
C ASP A 201 24.82 14.55 -15.86
N ARG A 202 23.57 14.22 -15.51
CA ARG A 202 23.24 13.33 -14.39
C ARG A 202 23.68 11.89 -14.65
N SER A 203 23.90 11.49 -15.91
CA SER A 203 24.47 10.17 -16.24
C SER A 203 25.89 9.99 -15.65
N CYS A 204 26.64 11.09 -15.49
CA CYS A 204 27.96 11.09 -14.84
C CYS A 204 27.86 10.68 -13.36
N MET A 205 26.79 11.09 -12.69
CA MET A 205 26.54 10.79 -11.28
C MET A 205 25.98 9.37 -11.11
N LYS A 206 25.00 8.96 -11.95
CA LYS A 206 24.38 7.62 -11.90
C LYS A 206 25.41 6.48 -11.99
N THR A 207 26.41 6.64 -12.86
CA THR A 207 27.50 5.66 -13.01
C THR A 207 28.37 5.53 -11.76
N GLN A 208 28.53 6.61 -10.98
CA GLN A 208 29.29 6.61 -9.72
C GLN A 208 28.46 6.11 -8.54
N MET A 209 27.14 6.32 -8.58
CA MET A 209 26.17 5.87 -7.59
C MET A 209 25.94 4.35 -7.65
N GLN A 210 26.13 3.69 -8.80
CA GLN A 210 25.78 2.27 -9.00
C GLN A 210 24.30 1.96 -8.69
N ILE A 211 23.41 2.96 -8.85
CA ILE A 211 22.01 2.91 -8.42
C ILE A 211 21.07 2.92 -9.63
N ASN A 212 20.02 2.09 -9.60
CA ASN A 212 18.89 2.15 -10.53
C ASN A 212 17.88 3.19 -10.03
N SER A 213 18.23 4.48 -10.14
CA SER A 213 17.37 5.58 -9.71
C SER A 213 16.32 5.94 -10.76
N THR A 214 15.22 6.54 -10.29
CA THR A 214 14.29 7.36 -11.09
C THR A 214 15.06 8.35 -11.95
N ILE A 215 14.65 8.48 -13.22
CA ILE A 215 15.27 9.40 -14.17
C ILE A 215 14.79 10.82 -13.84
N LEU A 216 15.69 11.67 -13.30
CA LEU A 216 15.34 13.06 -12.95
C LEU A 216 15.62 14.04 -14.09
N CYS A 217 16.55 13.70 -14.98
CA CYS A 217 16.95 14.54 -16.11
C CYS A 217 16.92 13.73 -17.41
N PRO A 218 15.73 13.40 -17.93
CA PRO A 218 15.61 12.54 -19.11
C PRO A 218 16.18 13.20 -20.37
N ASP A 219 17.01 12.45 -21.09
CA ASP A 219 17.45 12.76 -22.44
C ASP A 219 16.37 12.37 -23.47
N ALA A 220 16.61 12.69 -24.74
CA ALA A 220 15.65 12.40 -25.83
C ALA A 220 15.37 10.90 -26.03
N SER A 221 16.16 10.00 -25.43
CA SER A 221 16.00 8.55 -25.49
C SER A 221 15.38 7.98 -24.20
N GLY A 222 14.99 8.84 -23.24
CA GLY A 222 14.46 8.41 -21.95
C GLY A 222 15.52 7.86 -20.99
N ASN A 223 16.82 8.16 -21.19
CA ASN A 223 17.88 7.85 -20.22
C ASN A 223 18.26 9.12 -19.43
N GLU A 224 19.07 8.99 -18.37
CA GLU A 224 19.64 10.18 -17.73
C GLU A 224 20.56 10.96 -18.69
N GLY A 225 20.45 12.28 -18.67
CA GLY A 225 21.26 13.20 -19.46
C GLY A 225 21.46 14.55 -18.78
N THR A 226 21.58 15.60 -19.58
CA THR A 226 21.83 16.97 -19.08
C THR A 226 20.60 17.55 -18.38
N CYS A 227 20.76 17.91 -17.11
CA CYS A 227 19.72 18.60 -16.34
C CYS A 227 19.59 20.06 -16.76
N LEU A 228 18.34 20.56 -16.76
CA LEU A 228 18.07 21.99 -16.93
C LEU A 228 18.59 22.78 -15.72
N ALA A 229 19.15 23.97 -15.97
CA ALA A 229 19.74 24.79 -14.91
C ALA A 229 18.74 25.18 -13.81
N VAL A 230 17.48 25.40 -14.20
CA VAL A 230 16.35 25.68 -13.29
C VAL A 230 16.11 24.60 -12.23
N LYS A 231 16.61 23.37 -12.44
CA LYS A 231 16.56 22.31 -11.43
C LYS A 231 17.46 22.59 -10.22
N SER A 232 18.40 23.53 -10.33
CA SER A 232 19.21 24.00 -9.20
C SER A 232 18.37 24.62 -8.08
N ALA A 233 17.26 25.27 -8.42
CA ALA A 233 16.27 25.80 -7.48
C ALA A 233 15.33 24.73 -6.90
N ARG A 234 15.45 23.47 -7.35
CA ARG A 234 14.68 22.31 -6.87
C ARG A 234 15.59 21.19 -6.34
N ASN A 235 16.84 21.54 -5.99
CA ASN A 235 17.87 20.63 -5.52
C ASN A 235 18.21 20.87 -4.04
N ALA A 236 18.05 19.87 -3.18
CA ALA A 236 18.27 19.98 -1.74
C ALA A 236 19.69 20.49 -1.40
N ASP A 237 20.70 19.87 -2.01
CA ASP A 237 22.10 20.20 -1.72
C ASP A 237 22.50 21.62 -2.16
N SER A 238 21.79 22.23 -3.13
CA SER A 238 21.99 23.63 -3.50
C SER A 238 21.66 24.57 -2.34
N TYR A 239 20.57 24.31 -1.63
CA TYR A 239 20.18 25.09 -0.45
C TYR A 239 21.18 24.93 0.68
N THR A 240 21.71 23.73 0.87
CA THR A 240 22.71 23.45 1.90
C THR A 240 24.01 24.19 1.65
N PHE A 241 24.50 24.22 0.40
CA PHE A 241 25.71 24.98 0.06
C PHE A 241 25.56 26.48 0.29
N VAL A 242 24.40 27.04 -0.02
CA VAL A 242 24.11 28.47 0.23
C VAL A 242 24.10 28.75 1.73
N ALA A 243 23.39 27.95 2.52
CA ALA A 243 23.31 28.14 3.96
C ALA A 243 24.66 28.00 4.66
N ALA A 244 25.42 26.95 4.31
CA ALA A 244 26.74 26.72 4.87
C ALA A 244 27.67 27.88 4.52
N GLY A 245 27.69 28.34 3.26
CA GLY A 245 28.52 29.46 2.85
C GLY A 245 28.19 30.76 3.59
N VAL A 246 26.91 31.11 3.67
CA VAL A 246 26.43 32.34 4.32
C VAL A 246 26.72 32.30 5.82
N TRP A 247 26.34 31.23 6.51
CA TRP A 247 26.48 31.16 7.96
C TRP A 247 27.94 31.02 8.42
N TYR A 248 28.75 30.18 7.75
CA TYR A 248 30.16 30.09 8.11
C TYR A 248 30.92 31.37 7.77
N THR A 249 30.49 32.16 6.79
CA THR A 249 31.07 33.51 6.55
C THR A 249 30.83 34.45 7.74
N SER A 250 29.74 34.27 8.51
CA SER A 250 29.49 35.09 9.70
C SER A 250 30.15 34.57 10.96
N LYS A 251 30.46 33.27 11.02
CA LYS A 251 31.16 32.64 12.16
C LYS A 251 32.69 32.70 12.02
N CYS A 252 33.19 32.60 10.80
CA CYS A 252 34.61 32.58 10.49
C CYS A 252 34.98 33.98 9.98
N SER A 253 36.09 34.56 10.45
CA SER A 253 36.49 35.97 10.19
C SER A 253 36.85 36.28 8.72
N GLY A 254 36.02 35.89 7.75
CA GLY A 254 36.19 36.07 6.31
C GLY A 254 35.27 35.15 5.49
N SER A 255 35.10 35.48 4.21
CA SER A 255 34.30 34.68 3.28
C SER A 255 34.88 33.27 3.10
N ILE A 256 34.01 32.28 3.11
CA ILE A 256 34.35 30.88 2.83
C ILE A 256 34.73 30.71 1.36
N PRO A 257 35.96 30.26 1.04
CA PRO A 257 36.42 30.13 -0.33
C PRO A 257 35.69 28.99 -1.05
N LEU A 258 35.42 29.20 -2.33
CA LEU A 258 34.95 28.14 -3.22
C LEU A 258 36.10 27.15 -3.50
N PRO A 259 35.88 25.83 -3.46
CA PRO A 259 36.89 24.83 -3.79
C PRO A 259 37.42 24.96 -5.22
N ASP A 260 38.68 24.54 -5.43
CA ASP A 260 39.25 24.45 -6.77
C ASP A 260 38.45 23.46 -7.66
N PRO A 261 38.26 23.78 -8.96
CA PRO A 261 37.54 22.91 -9.87
C PRO A 261 38.26 21.58 -10.05
N VAL A 262 37.50 20.48 -9.99
CA VAL A 262 38.03 19.12 -10.18
C VAL A 262 38.62 18.97 -11.59
N THR A 263 39.81 18.37 -11.68
CA THR A 263 40.48 18.07 -12.96
C THR A 263 39.63 17.19 -13.88
N LYS A 264 39.51 17.57 -15.17
CA LYS A 264 38.81 16.80 -16.21
C LYS A 264 39.66 15.60 -16.67
N ARG A 265 39.04 14.43 -16.87
CA ARG A 265 39.72 13.26 -17.45
C ARG A 265 39.75 13.37 -18.98
N SER A 266 40.92 13.17 -19.60
CA SER A 266 41.08 13.11 -21.05
C SER A 266 40.75 11.71 -21.60
N VAL A 267 39.48 11.43 -21.89
CA VAL A 267 39.14 10.21 -22.66
C VAL A 267 37.82 10.34 -23.45
N GLY A 268 37.88 10.05 -24.76
CA GLY A 268 36.81 9.63 -25.67
C GLY A 268 35.58 10.54 -25.85
N LEU A 269 35.16 10.80 -27.10
CA LEU A 269 34.16 11.78 -27.56
C LEU A 269 32.73 11.76 -26.95
N ARG A 270 32.43 10.91 -25.95
CA ARG A 270 31.21 10.98 -25.11
C ARG A 270 31.48 11.10 -23.59
N ARG A 271 32.74 10.95 -23.14
CA ARG A 271 33.15 10.91 -21.72
C ARG A 271 33.98 12.12 -21.27
N ALA A 272 34.14 13.13 -22.13
CA ALA A 272 34.92 14.33 -21.83
C ALA A 272 34.23 15.34 -20.89
N ALA A 273 32.94 15.14 -20.57
CA ALA A 273 32.14 16.06 -19.75
C ALA A 273 32.09 15.71 -18.25
N CYS A 274 32.28 14.43 -17.88
CA CYS A 274 32.22 14.02 -16.48
C CYS A 274 33.49 14.44 -15.70
N PRO A 275 33.36 14.96 -14.46
CA PRO A 275 34.52 15.30 -13.63
C PRO A 275 35.33 14.04 -13.29
N GLY A 276 36.67 14.19 -13.26
CA GLY A 276 37.59 13.06 -13.06
C GLY A 276 37.51 12.40 -11.69
N ASN A 277 37.22 13.19 -10.65
CA ASN A 277 36.94 12.75 -9.28
C ASN A 277 35.68 13.48 -8.78
N SER A 278 34.63 12.76 -8.37
CA SER A 278 33.49 13.42 -7.76
C SER A 278 33.74 13.72 -6.28
N ASP A 279 33.31 14.88 -5.83
CA ASP A 279 33.21 15.26 -4.42
C ASP A 279 31.81 15.03 -3.83
N SER A 280 30.94 14.32 -4.54
CA SER A 280 29.64 13.89 -4.03
C SER A 280 29.80 13.03 -2.78
N ILE A 281 29.03 13.38 -1.75
CA ILE A 281 28.59 12.45 -0.72
C ILE A 281 27.13 12.18 -1.09
N PHE A 282 26.82 10.93 -1.45
CA PHE A 282 25.46 10.55 -1.85
C PHE A 282 24.62 10.40 -0.58
N LEU A 283 23.60 11.25 -0.41
CA LEU A 283 22.79 11.30 0.80
C LEU A 283 21.52 10.43 0.69
N GLU A 284 21.08 10.05 -0.52
CA GLU A 284 19.97 9.12 -0.75
C GLU A 284 20.21 8.15 -1.94
N SER A 285 19.58 6.99 -1.87
CA SER A 285 19.29 6.12 -3.01
C SER A 285 17.90 5.54 -2.87
N TYR A 286 17.00 6.04 -3.70
CA TYR A 286 15.66 5.52 -3.91
C TYR A 286 15.75 4.08 -4.46
N ASN A 287 15.19 3.11 -3.75
CA ASN A 287 14.91 1.78 -4.30
C ASN A 287 13.53 1.86 -4.98
N PRO A 288 13.44 2.00 -6.31
CA PRO A 288 12.14 1.96 -6.97
C PRO A 288 11.49 0.59 -6.72
N ILE A 289 10.17 0.57 -6.59
CA ILE A 289 9.38 -0.65 -6.53
C ILE A 289 9.64 -1.43 -7.83
N GLY A 290 10.43 -2.50 -7.76
CA GLY A 290 10.86 -3.21 -8.97
C GLY A 290 9.73 -4.06 -9.60
N GLN A 291 8.90 -4.63 -8.73
CA GLN A 291 7.72 -5.43 -9.05
C GLN A 291 6.74 -5.39 -7.87
N TYR A 292 5.45 -5.39 -8.19
CA TYR A 292 4.35 -5.62 -7.28
C TYR A 292 3.65 -6.94 -7.64
N VAL A 293 3.64 -7.89 -6.70
CA VAL A 293 2.92 -9.16 -6.85
C VAL A 293 1.61 -9.17 -6.04
N HIS A 294 0.52 -9.59 -6.66
CA HIS A 294 -0.79 -9.70 -6.01
C HIS A 294 -1.25 -11.16 -5.96
N PHE A 295 -1.30 -11.73 -4.77
CA PHE A 295 -1.81 -13.06 -4.49
C PHE A 295 -3.20 -13.00 -3.86
N GLY A 296 -3.91 -14.13 -3.90
CA GLY A 296 -5.01 -14.37 -2.98
C GLY A 296 -6.15 -15.21 -3.52
N ASP A 297 -7.15 -15.37 -2.66
CA ASP A 297 -8.38 -16.09 -2.92
C ASP A 297 -9.44 -15.19 -3.60
N SER A 298 -10.73 -15.51 -3.46
CA SER A 298 -11.82 -14.79 -4.11
C SER A 298 -12.01 -13.34 -3.63
N TYR A 299 -11.63 -13.02 -2.39
CA TYR A 299 -11.64 -11.64 -1.91
C TYR A 299 -10.54 -10.83 -2.59
N GLY A 300 -9.38 -11.44 -2.79
CA GLY A 300 -8.27 -10.91 -3.58
C GLY A 300 -8.66 -10.75 -5.04
N ALA A 301 -9.30 -11.77 -5.61
CA ALA A 301 -9.62 -11.81 -7.04
C ALA A 301 -10.65 -10.76 -7.44
N GLY A 302 -11.41 -10.22 -6.48
CA GLY A 302 -12.45 -9.23 -6.75
C GLY A 302 -13.56 -9.78 -7.64
N MET A 303 -13.92 -11.05 -7.49
CA MET A 303 -14.90 -11.70 -8.35
C MET A 303 -16.22 -10.92 -8.38
N GLY A 304 -16.76 -10.72 -9.58
CA GLY A 304 -18.01 -9.99 -9.78
C GLY A 304 -17.85 -8.48 -9.85
N THR A 305 -16.64 -7.95 -9.61
CA THR A 305 -16.36 -6.52 -9.70
C THR A 305 -15.85 -6.10 -11.08
N GLY A 306 -16.41 -5.03 -11.63
CA GLY A 306 -16.13 -4.59 -13.00
C GLY A 306 -16.26 -5.75 -14.01
N ARG A 307 -15.30 -5.89 -14.92
CA ARG A 307 -15.24 -7.03 -15.85
C ARG A 307 -14.55 -8.21 -15.17
N THR A 308 -15.28 -9.31 -15.01
CA THR A 308 -14.73 -10.55 -14.42
C THR A 308 -14.28 -11.50 -15.53
N SER A 309 -13.14 -12.17 -15.34
CA SER A 309 -12.68 -13.22 -16.25
C SER A 309 -13.57 -14.47 -16.15
N THR A 310 -13.67 -15.24 -17.24
CA THR A 310 -14.52 -16.45 -17.29
C THR A 310 -13.75 -17.74 -17.02
N ASP A 311 -12.46 -17.65 -16.74
CA ASP A 311 -11.64 -18.79 -16.32
C ASP A 311 -11.93 -19.15 -14.85
N LYS A 312 -11.28 -20.22 -14.34
CA LYS A 312 -11.50 -20.71 -12.98
C LYS A 312 -11.14 -19.72 -11.86
N CYS A 313 -10.35 -18.69 -12.14
CA CYS A 313 -9.87 -17.72 -11.16
C CYS A 313 -10.79 -16.52 -11.01
N ARG A 314 -11.62 -16.23 -12.04
CA ARG A 314 -12.67 -15.21 -12.03
C ARG A 314 -12.21 -13.88 -11.46
N VAL A 315 -11.13 -13.37 -12.05
CA VAL A 315 -10.48 -12.15 -11.59
C VAL A 315 -11.27 -10.94 -12.11
N GLY A 316 -11.79 -10.13 -11.19
CA GLY A 316 -12.47 -8.87 -11.48
C GLY A 316 -11.50 -7.77 -11.87
N SER A 317 -11.94 -6.85 -12.72
CA SER A 317 -11.12 -5.72 -13.16
C SER A 317 -10.91 -4.65 -12.09
N ASN A 318 -11.73 -4.68 -11.04
CA ASN A 318 -11.70 -3.76 -9.91
C ASN A 318 -11.26 -4.46 -8.61
N ASN A 319 -10.54 -5.57 -8.72
CA ASN A 319 -9.90 -6.17 -7.56
C ASN A 319 -8.90 -5.20 -6.90
N PHE A 320 -8.73 -5.31 -5.58
CA PHE A 320 -7.91 -4.35 -4.83
C PHE A 320 -6.45 -4.34 -5.28
N GLY A 321 -5.94 -5.46 -5.82
CA GLY A 321 -4.60 -5.54 -6.37
C GLY A 321 -4.40 -4.64 -7.59
N ARG A 322 -5.30 -4.74 -8.58
CA ARG A 322 -5.30 -3.87 -9.76
C ARG A 322 -5.60 -2.42 -9.40
N LEU A 323 -6.49 -2.18 -8.44
CA LEU A 323 -6.80 -0.83 -7.98
C LEU A 323 -5.58 -0.16 -7.31
N LEU A 324 -4.82 -0.91 -6.50
CA LEU A 324 -3.56 -0.44 -5.92
C LEU A 324 -2.51 -0.18 -7.00
N TYR A 325 -2.34 -1.09 -7.96
CA TYR A 325 -1.38 -0.90 -9.05
C TYR A 325 -1.71 0.34 -9.90
N ARG A 326 -2.99 0.56 -10.21
CA ARG A 326 -3.43 1.79 -10.91
C ARG A 326 -3.18 3.06 -10.09
N TRP A 327 -3.27 2.97 -8.76
CA TRP A 327 -2.95 4.10 -7.89
C TRP A 327 -1.45 4.42 -7.88
N ILE A 328 -0.59 3.39 -7.83
CA ILE A 328 0.87 3.54 -7.92
C ILE A 328 1.25 4.27 -9.22
N ASN A 329 0.55 3.97 -10.33
CA ASN A 329 0.63 4.71 -11.59
C ASN A 329 2.07 4.88 -12.12
N ASP A 330 2.88 3.84 -11.99
CA ASP A 330 4.27 3.81 -12.44
C ASP A 330 4.49 2.62 -13.38
N GLU A 331 4.75 2.92 -14.66
CA GLU A 331 4.98 1.91 -15.71
C GLU A 331 6.28 1.11 -15.51
N SER A 332 7.19 1.58 -14.67
CA SER A 332 8.43 0.86 -14.33
C SER A 332 8.19 -0.28 -13.33
N VAL A 333 7.06 -0.26 -12.62
CA VAL A 333 6.64 -1.32 -11.70
C VAL A 333 6.03 -2.48 -12.51
N GLU A 334 6.69 -3.62 -12.50
CA GLU A 334 6.11 -4.85 -13.06
C GLU A 334 4.94 -5.32 -12.15
N TYR A 335 3.73 -5.42 -12.70
CA TYR A 335 2.60 -6.01 -11.97
C TYR A 335 2.48 -7.50 -12.28
N VAL A 336 2.54 -8.33 -11.25
CA VAL A 336 2.39 -9.78 -11.35
C VAL A 336 1.11 -10.22 -10.65
N GLU A 337 0.12 -10.63 -11.44
CA GLU A 337 -1.17 -11.10 -10.94
C GLU A 337 -1.14 -12.61 -10.71
N LYS A 338 -1.30 -13.01 -9.46
CA LYS A 338 -1.23 -14.40 -8.94
C LYS A 338 -2.38 -14.70 -7.99
N VAL A 339 -3.53 -14.12 -8.31
CA VAL A 339 -4.77 -14.23 -7.54
C VAL A 339 -5.74 -15.17 -8.25
N CYS A 340 -6.43 -16.01 -7.49
CA CYS A 340 -7.40 -16.96 -8.04
C CYS A 340 -8.49 -17.25 -7.03
N SER A 341 -9.76 -17.15 -7.44
CA SER A 341 -10.88 -17.23 -6.50
C SER A 341 -10.96 -18.52 -5.68
N GLY A 342 -10.47 -19.62 -6.23
CA GLY A 342 -10.48 -20.93 -5.59
C GLY A 342 -9.29 -21.21 -4.67
N ASP A 343 -8.29 -20.33 -4.62
CA ASP A 343 -7.05 -20.64 -3.93
C ASP A 343 -7.31 -20.88 -2.44
N SER A 344 -7.07 -22.12 -2.01
CA SER A 344 -6.72 -22.47 -0.63
C SER A 344 -5.22 -22.27 -0.42
N LEU A 345 -4.69 -22.63 0.75
CA LEU A 345 -3.24 -22.69 0.94
C LEU A 345 -2.53 -23.62 -0.05
N THR A 346 -3.22 -24.62 -0.60
CA THR A 346 -2.69 -25.48 -1.67
C THR A 346 -2.58 -24.71 -2.99
N GLY A 347 -3.65 -23.98 -3.38
CA GLY A 347 -3.66 -23.16 -4.58
C GLY A 347 -2.60 -22.06 -4.53
N LEU A 348 -2.51 -21.36 -3.40
CA LEU A 348 -1.49 -20.33 -3.14
C LEU A 348 -0.07 -20.88 -3.33
N ALA A 349 0.23 -22.09 -2.84
CA ALA A 349 1.54 -22.70 -3.07
C ALA A 349 1.86 -22.84 -4.56
N GLY A 350 0.88 -23.24 -5.37
CA GLY A 350 1.02 -23.29 -6.83
C GLY A 350 1.22 -21.91 -7.47
N GLN A 351 0.56 -20.87 -6.95
CA GLN A 351 0.77 -19.50 -7.42
C GLN A 351 2.19 -19.01 -7.13
N ILE A 352 2.70 -19.29 -5.92
CA ILE A 352 4.07 -18.94 -5.49
C ILE A 352 5.11 -19.66 -6.35
N ASP A 353 4.87 -20.93 -6.68
CA ASP A 353 5.79 -21.70 -7.52
C ASP A 353 5.95 -21.12 -8.92
N THR A 354 4.85 -20.58 -9.47
CA THR A 354 4.82 -19.97 -10.80
C THR A 354 5.06 -18.45 -10.81
N TRP A 355 5.39 -17.86 -9.66
CA TRP A 355 5.73 -16.45 -9.53
C TRP A 355 7.02 -16.12 -10.28
N SER A 356 6.90 -15.24 -11.28
CA SER A 356 7.99 -14.77 -12.14
C SER A 356 8.72 -13.55 -11.57
N ASN A 357 10.04 -13.52 -11.76
CA ASN A 357 10.96 -12.47 -11.34
C ASN A 357 10.79 -12.05 -9.85
N PRO A 358 10.66 -13.01 -8.91
CA PRO A 358 10.42 -12.69 -7.51
C PRO A 358 11.54 -11.84 -6.89
N GLU A 359 12.76 -11.93 -7.42
CA GLU A 359 13.91 -11.11 -7.04
C GLU A 359 13.75 -9.62 -7.37
N ARG A 360 12.70 -9.22 -8.11
CA ARG A 360 12.41 -7.80 -8.38
C ARG A 360 11.33 -7.25 -7.45
N ALA A 361 10.68 -8.09 -6.66
CA ALA A 361 9.51 -7.68 -5.92
C ALA A 361 9.85 -6.90 -4.67
N SER A 362 9.17 -5.78 -4.50
CA SER A 362 9.27 -4.92 -3.32
C SER A 362 7.95 -4.89 -2.55
N ILE A 363 6.83 -5.13 -3.23
CA ILE A 363 5.48 -5.16 -2.65
C ILE A 363 4.79 -6.48 -3.01
N GLY A 364 4.20 -7.14 -2.02
CA GLY A 364 3.29 -8.26 -2.18
C GLY A 364 1.98 -8.00 -1.45
N THR A 365 0.83 -8.32 -2.03
CA THR A 365 -0.45 -8.31 -1.32
C THR A 365 -1.10 -9.69 -1.34
N LEU A 366 -1.87 -10.02 -0.31
CA LEU A 366 -2.45 -11.36 -0.14
C LEU A 366 -3.78 -11.33 0.63
N SER A 367 -4.80 -12.01 0.13
CA SER A 367 -5.93 -12.52 0.93
C SER A 367 -5.94 -14.05 0.87
N ILE A 368 -5.95 -14.74 2.02
CA ILE A 368 -6.01 -16.21 2.02
C ILE A 368 -6.58 -16.75 3.33
N GLY A 369 -7.12 -17.96 3.31
CA GLY A 369 -7.62 -18.66 4.49
C GLY A 369 -9.14 -18.83 4.56
N GLY A 370 -9.94 -18.03 3.82
CA GLY A 370 -11.39 -18.16 3.79
C GLY A 370 -11.83 -19.52 3.21
N ASN A 371 -11.23 -19.90 2.09
CA ASN A 371 -11.46 -21.21 1.46
C ASN A 371 -11.01 -22.36 2.38
N ASP A 372 -9.89 -22.21 3.10
CA ASP A 372 -9.34 -23.23 4.00
C ASP A 372 -10.25 -23.55 5.19
N VAL A 373 -10.96 -22.55 5.72
CA VAL A 373 -11.94 -22.76 6.81
C VAL A 373 -13.32 -23.19 6.31
N GLY A 374 -13.54 -23.25 4.99
CA GLY A 374 -14.82 -23.66 4.40
C GLY A 374 -15.90 -22.59 4.49
N PHE A 375 -15.56 -21.34 4.23
CA PHE A 375 -16.50 -20.23 4.36
C PHE A 375 -17.73 -20.37 3.44
N SER A 376 -17.57 -20.96 2.26
CA SER A 376 -18.66 -21.29 1.35
C SER A 376 -19.68 -22.25 1.98
N ASP A 377 -19.23 -23.26 2.73
CA ASP A 377 -20.09 -24.21 3.44
C ASP A 377 -20.89 -23.51 4.55
N LEU A 378 -20.28 -22.53 5.22
CA LEU A 378 -20.94 -21.69 6.23
C LEU A 378 -22.07 -20.87 5.61
N VAL A 379 -21.79 -20.13 4.52
CA VAL A 379 -22.82 -19.34 3.84
C VAL A 379 -23.95 -20.22 3.32
N TRP A 380 -23.60 -21.37 2.72
CA TRP A 380 -24.58 -22.33 2.20
C TRP A 380 -25.50 -22.88 3.29
N SER A 381 -24.92 -23.31 4.42
CA SER A 381 -25.66 -24.05 5.46
C SER A 381 -26.29 -23.15 6.53
N CYS A 382 -25.72 -21.96 6.76
CA CYS A 382 -26.16 -21.06 7.83
C CYS A 382 -27.04 -19.91 7.35
N VAL A 383 -27.00 -19.54 6.06
CA VAL A 383 -27.65 -18.31 5.57
C VAL A 383 -28.56 -18.55 4.37
N ILE A 384 -28.03 -19.19 3.32
CA ILE A 384 -28.71 -19.29 2.03
C ILE A 384 -29.62 -20.53 1.95
N THR A 385 -29.25 -21.63 2.61
CA THR A 385 -30.03 -22.87 2.79
C THR A 385 -30.93 -23.27 1.61
N PRO A 386 -30.37 -23.47 0.40
CA PRO A 386 -31.15 -23.71 -0.82
C PRO A 386 -31.77 -25.11 -0.89
N ASN A 387 -31.39 -26.04 -0.02
CA ASN A 387 -31.88 -27.41 -0.13
C ASN A 387 -33.29 -27.55 0.45
N THR A 388 -34.29 -27.81 -0.40
CA THR A 388 -35.69 -27.92 0.04
C THR A 388 -36.08 -29.31 0.53
N ALA A 389 -35.20 -30.31 0.42
CA ALA A 389 -35.47 -31.71 0.76
C ALA A 389 -35.58 -31.96 2.27
N HIS A 390 -34.95 -31.11 3.08
CA HIS A 390 -34.78 -31.32 4.52
C HIS A 390 -35.61 -30.34 5.35
N LEU A 391 -35.79 -30.65 6.65
CA LEU A 391 -36.35 -29.70 7.62
C LEU A 391 -35.27 -28.70 8.03
N GLY A 392 -35.63 -27.48 8.43
CA GLY A 392 -34.62 -26.48 8.84
C GLY A 392 -33.78 -26.86 10.06
N SER A 393 -34.20 -27.85 10.85
CA SER A 393 -33.37 -28.44 11.89
C SER A 393 -32.12 -29.14 11.34
N LYS A 394 -32.20 -29.71 10.13
CA LYS A 394 -31.07 -30.29 9.40
C LYS A 394 -30.12 -29.18 8.93
N ASP A 395 -30.66 -28.11 8.34
CA ASP A 395 -29.85 -26.96 7.89
C ASP A 395 -29.07 -26.34 9.06
N ARG A 396 -29.73 -26.13 10.20
CA ARG A 396 -29.04 -25.68 11.41
C ARG A 396 -27.99 -26.68 11.92
N ALA A 397 -28.25 -27.98 11.83
CA ALA A 397 -27.26 -28.99 12.23
C ALA A 397 -26.03 -28.97 11.31
N ASP A 398 -26.23 -28.79 10.00
CA ASP A 398 -25.15 -28.68 9.02
C ASP A 398 -24.35 -27.38 9.20
N CYS A 399 -25.04 -26.27 9.49
CA CYS A 399 -24.42 -25.01 9.88
C CYS A 399 -23.49 -25.19 11.09
N VAL A 400 -24.00 -25.71 12.21
CA VAL A 400 -23.20 -25.94 13.43
C VAL A 400 -22.02 -26.89 13.17
N ALA A 401 -22.19 -27.87 12.30
CA ALA A 401 -21.10 -28.77 11.90
C ALA A 401 -20.01 -28.03 11.11
N ALA A 402 -20.38 -27.15 10.19
CA ALA A 402 -19.45 -26.30 9.44
C ALA A 402 -18.71 -25.31 10.37
N GLU A 403 -19.42 -24.66 11.28
CA GLU A 403 -18.84 -23.75 12.28
C GLU A 403 -17.84 -24.46 13.20
N LYS A 404 -18.20 -25.68 13.63
CA LYS A 404 -17.31 -26.51 14.43
C LYS A 404 -16.05 -26.89 13.66
N LYS A 405 -16.18 -27.33 12.41
CA LYS A 405 -15.03 -27.67 11.55
C LYS A 405 -14.08 -26.47 11.38
N ALA A 406 -14.63 -25.29 11.09
CA ALA A 406 -13.86 -24.05 10.98
C ALA A 406 -13.16 -23.69 12.31
N THR A 407 -13.91 -23.73 13.41
CA THR A 407 -13.39 -23.41 14.75
C THR A 407 -12.30 -24.38 15.20
N ASP A 408 -12.50 -25.69 15.02
CA ASP A 408 -11.51 -26.71 15.38
C ASP A 408 -10.22 -26.50 14.59
N TYR A 409 -10.31 -26.18 13.29
CA TYR A 409 -9.13 -25.95 12.45
C TYR A 409 -8.37 -24.67 12.81
N MET A 410 -9.10 -23.60 13.15
CA MET A 410 -8.53 -22.35 13.65
C MET A 410 -7.91 -22.48 15.05
N ALA A 411 -8.46 -23.35 15.90
CA ALA A 411 -8.00 -23.57 17.26
C ALA A 411 -6.84 -24.58 17.37
N ASP A 412 -6.59 -25.37 16.34
CA ASP A 412 -5.45 -26.31 16.30
C ASP A 412 -4.12 -25.53 16.34
N ALA A 413 -3.39 -25.67 17.45
CA ALA A 413 -2.07 -25.06 17.65
C ALA A 413 -0.91 -25.91 17.10
N GLY A 414 -1.19 -27.10 16.55
CA GLY A 414 -0.21 -27.99 15.95
C GLY A 414 0.18 -27.58 14.53
N THR A 415 1.06 -28.38 13.91
CA THR A 415 1.54 -28.15 12.53
C THR A 415 0.46 -28.40 11.47
N THR A 416 -0.65 -29.02 11.86
CA THR A 416 -1.81 -29.25 11.01
C THR A 416 -2.81 -28.10 11.04
N GLY A 417 -2.70 -27.19 12.01
CA GLY A 417 -3.64 -26.10 12.23
C GLY A 417 -3.44 -24.92 11.27
N LEU A 418 -4.48 -24.11 11.14
CA LEU A 418 -4.52 -23.02 10.15
C LEU A 418 -3.41 -21.99 10.39
N ARG A 419 -3.21 -21.58 11.65
CA ARG A 419 -2.20 -20.57 12.02
C ARG A 419 -0.79 -20.98 11.56
N TYR A 420 -0.41 -22.23 11.82
CA TYR A 420 0.90 -22.75 11.42
C TYR A 420 1.05 -22.77 9.90
N LYS A 421 0.03 -23.23 9.17
CA LYS A 421 0.11 -23.32 7.71
C LYS A 421 0.11 -21.94 7.03
N LEU A 422 -0.66 -20.98 7.54
CA LEU A 422 -0.61 -19.58 7.09
C LEU A 422 0.80 -19.01 7.28
N LYS A 423 1.39 -19.22 8.47
CA LYS A 423 2.76 -18.81 8.77
C LYS A 423 3.76 -19.38 7.76
N GLU A 424 3.70 -20.69 7.48
CA GLU A 424 4.58 -21.33 6.48
C GLU A 424 4.36 -20.78 5.06
N ALA A 425 3.12 -20.45 4.68
CA ALA A 425 2.81 -19.83 3.40
C ALA A 425 3.38 -18.41 3.30
N TYR A 426 3.29 -17.60 4.35
CA TYR A 426 3.89 -16.26 4.32
C TYR A 426 5.42 -16.33 4.24
N LEU A 427 6.03 -17.25 4.99
CA LEU A 427 7.46 -17.50 4.94
C LEU A 427 7.90 -18.00 3.55
N SER A 428 7.10 -18.82 2.86
CA SER A 428 7.44 -19.29 1.52
C SER A 428 7.44 -18.14 0.49
N ILE A 429 6.52 -17.17 0.61
CA ILE A 429 6.53 -15.94 -0.21
C ILE A 429 7.80 -15.13 0.07
N LEU A 430 8.13 -14.83 1.34
CA LEU A 430 9.34 -14.08 1.68
C LEU A 430 10.61 -14.77 1.14
N ARG A 431 10.73 -16.09 1.36
CA ARG A 431 11.88 -16.87 0.88
C ARG A 431 11.98 -16.87 -0.64
N LYS A 432 10.85 -16.83 -1.36
CA LYS A 432 10.81 -16.80 -2.82
C LYS A 432 11.26 -15.44 -3.37
N SER A 433 10.84 -14.34 -2.74
CA SER A 433 11.28 -12.97 -3.10
C SER A 433 12.79 -12.81 -3.03
N THR A 434 13.43 -13.39 -2.00
CA THR A 434 14.88 -13.23 -1.70
C THR A 434 15.33 -11.79 -1.42
N GLN A 435 14.43 -10.79 -1.50
CA GLN A 435 14.73 -9.39 -1.24
C GLN A 435 14.51 -9.00 0.21
N ALA A 436 15.50 -8.34 0.80
CA ALA A 436 15.45 -7.86 2.19
C ALA A 436 14.45 -6.70 2.39
N HIS A 437 14.04 -6.03 1.30
CA HIS A 437 13.11 -4.90 1.29
C HIS A 437 11.72 -5.27 0.76
N PHE A 438 11.46 -6.56 0.52
CA PHE A 438 10.13 -7.01 0.12
C PHE A 438 9.20 -7.00 1.33
N HIS A 439 8.02 -6.41 1.19
CA HIS A 439 6.99 -6.45 2.21
C HIS A 439 5.74 -7.15 1.69
N LEU A 440 5.14 -7.98 2.54
CA LEU A 440 3.91 -8.70 2.25
C LEU A 440 2.76 -8.14 3.11
N TYR A 441 1.73 -7.62 2.46
CA TYR A 441 0.56 -7.05 3.09
C TYR A 441 -0.61 -8.04 2.99
N VAL A 442 -0.98 -8.62 4.13
CA VAL A 442 -2.01 -9.64 4.23
C VAL A 442 -3.29 -9.02 4.77
N THR A 443 -4.34 -9.03 3.95
CA THR A 443 -5.63 -8.43 4.28
C THR A 443 -6.47 -9.36 5.16
N GLY A 444 -7.15 -8.80 6.16
CA GLY A 444 -8.23 -9.48 6.85
C GLY A 444 -9.51 -9.61 6.02
N TYR A 445 -10.46 -10.38 6.54
CA TYR A 445 -11.85 -10.42 6.06
C TYR A 445 -12.72 -9.47 6.88
N VAL A 446 -13.87 -9.11 6.33
CA VAL A 446 -14.80 -8.18 6.99
C VAL A 446 -15.94 -8.95 7.64
N ASN A 447 -16.43 -8.47 8.77
CA ASN A 447 -17.69 -8.91 9.34
C ASN A 447 -18.80 -8.57 8.34
N PHE A 448 -19.73 -9.50 8.14
CA PHE A 448 -20.73 -9.29 7.09
C PHE A 448 -21.92 -8.50 7.56
N PHE A 449 -22.20 -8.53 8.84
CA PHE A 449 -23.44 -8.00 9.38
C PHE A 449 -23.13 -6.93 10.42
N ASN A 450 -23.94 -5.88 10.45
CA ASN A 450 -24.20 -5.19 11.70
C ASN A 450 -25.05 -6.13 12.56
N GLU A 451 -24.56 -6.53 13.72
CA GLU A 451 -25.26 -7.48 14.62
C GLU A 451 -26.13 -6.80 15.69
N ILE A 452 -26.16 -5.46 15.72
CA ILE A 452 -26.83 -4.66 16.75
C ILE A 452 -28.25 -4.27 16.32
N THR A 453 -28.44 -3.91 15.04
CA THR A 453 -29.74 -3.47 14.51
C THR A 453 -30.78 -4.58 14.61
N THR A 454 -32.03 -4.23 14.89
CA THR A 454 -33.10 -5.24 15.05
C THR A 454 -33.94 -5.45 13.79
N ASP A 455 -34.01 -4.48 12.88
CA ASP A 455 -34.84 -4.57 11.66
C ASP A 455 -34.53 -5.83 10.82
N CYS A 456 -33.23 -6.13 10.66
CA CYS A 456 -32.77 -7.27 9.87
C CYS A 456 -33.16 -8.63 10.46
N THR A 457 -33.63 -8.69 11.72
CA THR A 457 -34.11 -9.95 12.35
C THR A 457 -35.30 -10.54 11.58
N ASP A 458 -36.08 -9.69 10.91
CA ASP A 458 -37.20 -10.12 10.09
C ASP A 458 -36.79 -10.46 8.64
N SER A 459 -35.50 -10.32 8.30
CA SER A 459 -34.97 -10.54 6.96
C SER A 459 -34.42 -11.96 6.78
N SER A 460 -34.48 -12.49 5.57
CA SER A 460 -33.87 -13.75 5.19
C SER A 460 -33.17 -13.65 3.84
N PHE A 461 -32.01 -14.30 3.72
CA PHE A 461 -31.28 -14.48 2.46
C PHE A 461 -31.47 -15.88 1.86
N HIS A 462 -32.47 -16.63 2.33
CA HIS A 462 -32.78 -17.96 1.80
C HIS A 462 -32.89 -17.95 0.26
N TYR A 463 -32.22 -18.88 -0.42
CA TYR A 463 -32.02 -18.85 -1.88
C TYR A 463 -33.32 -18.71 -2.69
N TRP A 464 -34.38 -19.40 -2.29
CA TRP A 464 -35.67 -19.40 -2.99
C TRP A 464 -36.66 -18.33 -2.52
N TRP A 465 -36.53 -17.89 -1.27
CA TRP A 465 -37.57 -17.14 -0.55
C TRP A 465 -36.96 -15.98 0.23
N SER A 466 -35.88 -15.40 -0.31
CA SER A 466 -35.20 -14.25 0.27
C SER A 466 -36.14 -13.05 0.32
N GLY A 467 -36.06 -12.25 1.38
CA GLY A 467 -36.91 -11.08 1.55
C GLY A 467 -37.01 -10.62 2.99
N TYR A 468 -37.64 -9.47 3.18
CA TYR A 468 -38.12 -9.01 4.48
C TYR A 468 -39.49 -9.62 4.78
N LYS A 469 -39.62 -10.28 5.93
CA LYS A 469 -40.83 -11.03 6.34
C LYS A 469 -41.30 -11.99 5.25
N PRO A 470 -40.44 -12.92 4.79
CA PRO A 470 -40.83 -13.87 3.76
C PRO A 470 -42.00 -14.75 4.27
N PRO A 471 -42.81 -15.31 3.35
CA PRO A 471 -43.91 -16.19 3.72
C PRO A 471 -43.42 -17.35 4.61
N SER A 472 -44.17 -17.64 5.67
CA SER A 472 -43.83 -18.75 6.56
C SER A 472 -43.85 -20.08 5.81
N ASP A 473 -42.80 -20.90 6.00
CA ASP A 473 -42.74 -22.27 5.49
C ASP A 473 -43.08 -23.32 6.57
N TRP A 474 -43.85 -22.94 7.59
CA TRP A 474 -44.31 -23.88 8.61
C TRP A 474 -45.10 -25.04 7.96
N PRO A 475 -44.88 -26.31 8.38
CA PRO A 475 -44.07 -26.74 9.53
C PRO A 475 -42.61 -27.09 9.23
N THR A 476 -42.10 -26.87 8.00
CA THR A 476 -40.74 -27.30 7.62
C THR A 476 -39.64 -26.41 8.20
N ASN A 477 -39.94 -25.12 8.46
CA ASN A 477 -39.07 -24.14 9.12
C ASN A 477 -37.67 -24.01 8.49
N ARG A 478 -37.56 -24.07 7.16
CA ARG A 478 -36.29 -24.03 6.39
C ARG A 478 -35.76 -22.61 6.17
N ILE A 479 -36.63 -21.60 6.33
CA ILE A 479 -36.25 -20.20 6.13
C ILE A 479 -35.42 -19.74 7.34
N VAL A 480 -34.14 -19.44 7.10
CA VAL A 480 -33.25 -18.89 8.12
C VAL A 480 -33.39 -17.37 8.17
N TYR A 481 -33.71 -16.86 9.35
CA TYR A 481 -33.81 -15.43 9.63
C TYR A 481 -32.47 -14.89 10.14
N LEU A 482 -32.12 -13.66 9.72
CA LEU A 482 -30.89 -12.96 10.13
C LEU A 482 -31.02 -12.36 11.54
N THR A 483 -31.27 -13.21 12.53
CA THR A 483 -31.34 -12.81 13.94
C THR A 483 -30.04 -12.15 14.39
N THR A 484 -30.09 -11.34 15.44
CA THR A 484 -28.88 -10.76 16.05
C THR A 484 -27.90 -11.85 16.49
N ASP A 485 -28.41 -12.97 17.00
CA ASP A 485 -27.60 -14.09 17.47
C ASP A 485 -26.86 -14.77 16.32
N LEU A 486 -27.54 -15.07 15.20
CA LEU A 486 -26.90 -15.66 14.01
C LEU A 486 -25.86 -14.71 13.41
N ARG A 487 -26.17 -13.41 13.36
CA ARG A 487 -25.23 -12.40 12.85
C ARG A 487 -23.98 -12.31 13.71
N SER A 488 -24.13 -12.29 15.04
CA SER A 488 -23.01 -12.26 15.98
C SER A 488 -22.20 -13.57 15.96
N GLU A 489 -22.87 -14.71 15.82
CA GLU A 489 -22.25 -16.02 15.64
C GLU A 489 -21.33 -16.07 14.41
N LEU A 490 -21.83 -15.64 13.25
CA LEU A 490 -21.06 -15.62 12.00
C LEU A 490 -19.95 -14.57 12.01
N ASN A 491 -20.21 -13.36 12.54
CA ASN A 491 -19.18 -12.33 12.69
C ASN A 491 -18.04 -12.80 13.61
N THR A 492 -18.36 -13.52 14.69
CA THR A 492 -17.36 -14.07 15.60
C THR A 492 -16.39 -15.02 14.88
N LEU A 493 -16.86 -15.80 13.89
CA LEU A 493 -15.99 -16.67 13.09
C LEU A 493 -15.02 -15.87 12.22
N VAL A 494 -15.48 -14.79 11.57
CA VAL A 494 -14.62 -13.89 10.79
C VAL A 494 -13.58 -13.23 11.70
N THR A 495 -13.99 -12.72 12.85
CA THR A 495 -13.07 -12.10 13.82
C THR A 495 -12.01 -13.08 14.34
N ARG A 496 -12.39 -14.35 14.56
CA ARG A 496 -11.43 -15.42 14.90
C ARG A 496 -10.46 -15.71 13.77
N LEU A 497 -10.92 -15.76 12.52
CA LEU A 497 -10.05 -15.96 11.37
C LEU A 497 -9.02 -14.82 11.25
N ASN A 498 -9.46 -13.56 11.37
CA ASN A 498 -8.55 -12.40 11.39
C ASN A 498 -7.53 -12.48 12.52
N THR A 499 -7.95 -12.92 13.71
CA THR A 499 -7.03 -13.16 14.84
C THR A 499 -5.98 -14.22 14.52
N VAL A 500 -6.38 -15.31 13.86
CA VAL A 500 -5.47 -16.37 13.41
C VAL A 500 -4.50 -15.86 12.34
N ILE A 501 -4.96 -15.06 11.38
CA ILE A 501 -4.13 -14.43 10.36
C ILE A 501 -3.10 -13.50 10.99
N ALA A 502 -3.51 -12.57 11.85
CA ALA A 502 -2.62 -11.67 12.55
C ALA A 502 -1.61 -12.43 13.43
N GLY A 503 -2.05 -13.51 14.09
CA GLY A 503 -1.18 -14.40 14.85
C GLY A 503 -0.13 -15.09 13.99
N ALA A 504 -0.52 -15.61 12.82
CA ALA A 504 0.39 -16.25 11.87
C ALA A 504 1.43 -15.27 11.31
N ILE A 505 1.03 -14.01 11.05
CA ILE A 505 1.94 -12.93 10.64
C ILE A 505 2.97 -12.66 11.74
N SER A 506 2.52 -12.54 12.99
CA SER A 506 3.40 -12.35 14.13
C SER A 506 4.41 -13.50 14.26
N ASP A 507 3.95 -14.74 14.15
CA ASP A 507 4.82 -15.92 14.22
C ASP A 507 5.84 -15.95 13.07
N ALA A 508 5.43 -15.60 11.86
CA ALA A 508 6.29 -15.60 10.68
C ALA A 508 7.38 -14.52 10.79
N ASN A 509 7.01 -13.31 11.24
CA ASN A 509 7.95 -12.23 11.48
C ASN A 509 8.96 -12.58 12.58
N ILE A 510 8.51 -13.20 13.68
CA ILE A 510 9.39 -13.68 14.75
C ILE A 510 10.36 -14.75 14.25
N GLU A 511 9.86 -15.74 13.51
CA GLU A 511 10.70 -16.83 12.98
C GLU A 511 11.71 -16.33 11.93
N HIS A 512 11.30 -15.37 11.09
CA HIS A 512 12.19 -14.77 10.10
C HIS A 512 13.17 -13.76 10.70
N GLY A 513 12.85 -13.18 11.86
CA GLY A 513 13.61 -12.09 12.47
C GLY A 513 13.42 -10.76 11.74
N SER A 514 12.22 -10.48 11.23
CA SER A 514 11.90 -9.29 10.43
C SER A 514 10.56 -8.66 10.82
N THR A 515 10.21 -7.52 10.23
CA THR A 515 8.87 -6.91 10.28
C THR A 515 8.30 -6.73 8.86
N GLN A 516 8.59 -7.68 7.96
CA GLN A 516 8.27 -7.57 6.54
C GLN A 516 6.81 -7.92 6.21
N ILE A 517 6.14 -8.71 7.06
CA ILE A 517 4.75 -9.12 6.82
C ILE A 517 3.83 -8.27 7.69
N HIS A 518 2.80 -7.68 7.09
CA HIS A 518 1.90 -6.74 7.74
C HIS A 518 0.45 -7.22 7.66
N PHE A 519 -0.29 -7.06 8.77
CA PHE A 519 -1.73 -7.26 8.76
C PHE A 519 -2.43 -5.97 8.30
N VAL A 520 -3.38 -6.09 7.40
CA VAL A 520 -4.18 -4.98 6.90
C VAL A 520 -5.62 -5.19 7.36
N ASP A 521 -6.03 -4.38 8.34
CA ASP A 521 -7.38 -4.40 8.88
C ASP A 521 -8.32 -3.55 8.02
N VAL A 522 -9.33 -4.18 7.44
CA VAL A 522 -10.32 -3.56 6.55
C VAL A 522 -11.68 -3.41 7.23
N GLU A 523 -11.89 -4.06 8.38
CA GLU A 523 -13.18 -4.03 9.10
C GLU A 523 -13.64 -2.60 9.45
N PRO A 524 -12.77 -1.67 9.88
CA PRO A 524 -13.21 -0.32 10.21
C PRO A 524 -13.96 0.37 9.06
N SER A 525 -13.53 0.16 7.81
CA SER A 525 -14.19 0.73 6.63
C SER A 525 -15.57 0.14 6.40
N PHE A 526 -15.77 -1.17 6.64
CA PHE A 526 -17.08 -1.80 6.46
C PHE A 526 -18.03 -1.50 7.62
N SER A 527 -17.52 -1.44 8.84
CA SER A 527 -18.30 -1.13 10.06
C SER A 527 -18.91 0.27 10.05
N ALA A 528 -18.42 1.15 9.17
CA ALA A 528 -18.91 2.51 8.97
C ALA A 528 -20.23 2.60 8.17
N GLY A 529 -21.05 1.55 8.19
CA GLY A 529 -22.38 1.55 7.55
C GLY A 529 -22.45 0.81 6.21
N HIS A 530 -21.49 -0.07 5.90
CA HIS A 530 -21.38 -0.73 4.60
C HIS A 530 -21.55 -2.25 4.59
N ARG A 531 -21.82 -2.83 5.77
CA ARG A 531 -22.18 -4.26 5.93
C ARG A 531 -23.65 -4.49 5.61
N TRP A 532 -24.08 -5.76 5.64
CA TRP A 532 -25.49 -6.09 5.71
C TRP A 532 -26.11 -5.55 7.00
N CYS A 533 -27.42 -5.29 6.97
CA CYS A 533 -28.21 -4.96 8.14
C CYS A 533 -27.83 -3.63 8.82
N GLU A 534 -27.24 -2.67 8.11
CA GLU A 534 -26.81 -1.38 8.69
C GLU A 534 -27.97 -0.42 8.98
N ASN A 535 -29.14 -0.64 8.38
CA ASN A 535 -30.32 0.17 8.64
C ASN A 535 -30.89 -0.05 10.06
N SER A 536 -30.86 1.01 10.87
CA SER A 536 -31.43 1.02 12.22
C SER A 536 -32.84 1.59 12.33
N VAL A 537 -33.33 2.27 11.28
CA VAL A 537 -34.57 3.08 11.30
C VAL A 537 -35.66 2.58 10.33
N GLY A 538 -35.40 1.51 9.57
CA GLY A 538 -36.40 0.89 8.70
C GLY A 538 -36.68 1.66 7.39
N GLU A 539 -35.78 2.56 6.96
CA GLU A 539 -35.87 3.27 5.68
C GLU A 539 -35.82 2.34 4.43
N TYR A 540 -35.06 1.25 4.51
CA TYR A 540 -35.05 0.15 3.54
C TYR A 540 -34.95 -1.20 4.26
N HIS A 541 -35.26 -2.31 3.60
CA HIS A 541 -35.19 -3.62 4.24
C HIS A 541 -34.33 -4.57 3.42
N GLU A 542 -33.43 -5.28 4.09
CA GLU A 542 -32.59 -6.28 3.44
C GLU A 542 -33.41 -7.54 3.09
N PRO A 543 -33.08 -8.25 1.99
CA PRO A 543 -32.13 -7.87 0.93
C PRO A 543 -32.67 -6.78 -0.01
N ASP A 544 -31.92 -5.68 -0.21
CA ASP A 544 -32.23 -4.64 -1.21
C ASP A 544 -31.01 -4.24 -2.09
N SER A 545 -31.02 -4.73 -3.34
CA SER A 545 -29.90 -4.51 -4.29
C SER A 545 -29.72 -3.06 -4.74
N SER A 546 -30.70 -2.18 -4.48
CA SER A 546 -30.62 -0.77 -4.85
C SER A 546 -29.75 0.06 -3.91
N ILE A 547 -29.42 -0.49 -2.73
CA ILE A 547 -28.57 0.17 -1.75
C ILE A 547 -27.10 0.04 -2.19
N ALA A 548 -26.57 1.11 -2.76
CA ALA A 548 -25.18 1.17 -3.22
C ALA A 548 -24.17 1.15 -2.05
N ASP A 549 -24.60 1.59 -0.86
CA ASP A 549 -23.76 1.60 0.35
C ASP A 549 -23.58 0.21 0.95
N THR A 550 -24.39 -0.78 0.58
CA THR A 550 -24.14 -2.19 0.93
C THR A 550 -23.09 -2.76 -0.01
N TRP A 551 -21.88 -2.94 0.52
CA TRP A 551 -20.69 -3.29 -0.27
C TRP A 551 -20.50 -4.79 -0.47
N LEU A 552 -21.46 -5.64 -0.12
CA LEU A 552 -21.37 -7.09 -0.27
C LEU A 552 -22.36 -7.57 -1.34
N PHE A 553 -21.98 -8.56 -2.12
CA PHE A 553 -22.86 -9.20 -3.10
C PHE A 553 -23.82 -10.19 -2.43
N LEU A 554 -25.06 -10.24 -2.91
CA LEU A 554 -25.93 -11.42 -2.81
C LEU A 554 -26.14 -11.95 -4.24
N SER A 555 -25.80 -13.21 -4.52
CA SER A 555 -25.68 -13.86 -5.85
C SER A 555 -26.12 -13.06 -7.09
N ALA A 556 -27.41 -12.72 -7.20
CA ALA A 556 -27.99 -12.07 -8.38
C ALA A 556 -27.76 -10.55 -8.47
N TRP A 557 -27.08 -9.94 -7.49
CA TRP A 557 -26.96 -8.49 -7.38
C TRP A 557 -25.94 -7.92 -8.38
N PRO A 558 -26.20 -6.74 -8.96
CA PRO A 558 -25.24 -6.04 -9.79
C PRO A 558 -24.07 -5.52 -8.96
N ASP A 559 -22.96 -5.19 -9.60
CA ASP A 559 -21.87 -4.42 -8.99
C ASP A 559 -22.31 -2.95 -8.74
N VAL A 560 -21.50 -2.18 -8.03
CA VAL A 560 -21.66 -0.71 -7.93
C VAL A 560 -20.56 -0.05 -8.75
N SER A 561 -20.91 0.93 -9.58
CA SER A 561 -19.91 1.71 -10.31
C SER A 561 -19.01 2.51 -9.34
N ILE A 562 -17.73 2.61 -9.68
CA ILE A 562 -16.76 3.50 -9.04
C ILE A 562 -16.30 4.55 -10.06
N GLU A 563 -15.67 5.64 -9.62
CA GLU A 563 -15.28 6.78 -10.47
C GLU A 563 -14.51 6.36 -11.74
N ALA A 564 -13.69 5.31 -11.65
CA ALA A 564 -12.87 4.81 -12.75
C ALA A 564 -13.47 3.63 -13.54
N ALA A 565 -14.64 3.09 -13.15
CA ALA A 565 -15.20 1.88 -13.77
C ALA A 565 -16.72 1.76 -13.57
N ALA A 566 -17.43 1.49 -14.68
CA ALA A 566 -18.86 1.21 -14.68
C ALA A 566 -19.18 -0.23 -14.23
N ASP A 567 -20.42 -0.47 -13.81
CA ASP A 567 -20.96 -1.82 -13.61
C ASP A 567 -21.04 -2.56 -14.96
N THR A 568 -20.47 -3.77 -15.02
CA THR A 568 -20.51 -4.63 -16.21
C THR A 568 -21.10 -6.02 -15.94
N THR A 569 -21.87 -6.17 -14.86
CA THR A 569 -22.43 -7.45 -14.41
C THR A 569 -23.21 -8.14 -15.53
N ALA A 570 -24.18 -7.45 -16.15
CA ALA A 570 -25.01 -8.01 -17.21
C ALA A 570 -24.19 -8.46 -18.43
N ALA A 571 -23.13 -7.72 -18.79
CA ALA A 571 -22.26 -8.07 -19.90
C ALA A 571 -21.40 -9.30 -19.57
N THR A 572 -20.92 -9.41 -18.33
CA THR A 572 -20.17 -10.57 -17.84
C THR A 572 -21.05 -11.83 -17.86
N GLU A 573 -22.26 -11.76 -17.30
CA GLU A 573 -23.21 -12.88 -17.30
C GLU A 573 -23.55 -13.31 -18.73
N ALA A 574 -23.75 -12.39 -19.66
CA ALA A 574 -24.01 -12.72 -21.06
C ALA A 574 -22.87 -13.52 -21.72
N VAL A 575 -21.61 -13.20 -21.39
CA VAL A 575 -20.44 -13.96 -21.87
C VAL A 575 -20.39 -15.35 -21.24
N GLU A 576 -20.69 -15.47 -19.95
CA GLU A 576 -20.76 -16.77 -19.27
C GLU A 576 -21.89 -17.65 -19.81
N VAL A 577 -23.06 -17.08 -20.08
CA VAL A 577 -24.17 -17.77 -20.77
C VAL A 577 -23.72 -18.29 -22.13
N ALA A 578 -23.04 -17.47 -22.93
CA ALA A 578 -22.51 -17.88 -24.23
C ALA A 578 -21.51 -19.05 -24.09
N SER A 579 -20.68 -19.04 -23.05
CA SER A 579 -19.74 -20.13 -22.74
C SER A 579 -20.46 -21.45 -22.42
N LEU A 580 -21.50 -21.41 -21.57
CA LEU A 580 -22.32 -22.60 -21.25
C LEU A 580 -23.01 -23.17 -22.49
N ILE A 581 -23.55 -22.31 -23.35
CA ILE A 581 -24.17 -22.72 -24.62
C ILE A 581 -23.14 -23.42 -25.52
N SER A 582 -21.93 -22.84 -25.64
CA SER A 582 -20.85 -23.44 -26.45
C SER A 582 -20.39 -24.80 -25.91
N SER A 583 -20.55 -25.04 -24.61
CA SER A 583 -20.21 -26.28 -23.93
C SER A 583 -21.31 -27.35 -24.02
N GLY A 584 -22.44 -27.05 -24.68
CA GLY A 584 -23.53 -28.00 -24.89
C GLY A 584 -24.59 -28.02 -23.79
N GLY A 585 -24.60 -27.04 -22.88
CA GLY A 585 -25.54 -26.93 -21.77
C GLY A 585 -24.86 -26.70 -20.43
N ILE A 586 -25.65 -26.66 -19.36
CA ILE A 586 -25.18 -26.51 -17.98
C ILE A 586 -24.65 -27.87 -17.51
N PRO A 587 -23.34 -28.02 -17.25
CA PRO A 587 -22.76 -29.27 -16.79
C PRO A 587 -23.30 -29.61 -15.40
N LEU A 588 -23.77 -30.83 -15.20
CA LEU A 588 -24.16 -31.33 -13.87
C LEU A 588 -23.33 -32.59 -13.56
N PRO A 589 -22.45 -32.54 -12.53
CA PRO A 589 -21.63 -33.68 -12.17
C PRO A 589 -22.45 -34.78 -11.45
N ASP A 590 -21.89 -35.98 -11.30
CA ASP A 590 -22.56 -37.09 -10.62
C ASP A 590 -22.63 -36.86 -9.09
N ALA A 591 -23.83 -36.78 -8.53
CA ALA A 591 -24.06 -36.42 -7.12
C ALA A 591 -23.33 -37.33 -6.11
N ALA A 592 -23.13 -38.61 -6.44
CA ALA A 592 -22.50 -39.56 -5.53
C ALA A 592 -20.96 -39.47 -5.50
N THR A 593 -20.36 -38.97 -6.58
CA THR A 593 -18.90 -39.01 -6.77
C THR A 593 -18.26 -37.63 -6.93
N CYS A 594 -19.05 -36.58 -7.13
CA CYS A 594 -18.50 -35.30 -7.59
C CYS A 594 -17.50 -34.68 -6.59
N TYR A 595 -17.78 -34.65 -5.28
CA TYR A 595 -16.82 -34.09 -4.30
C TYR A 595 -15.49 -34.86 -4.27
N ALA A 596 -15.53 -36.18 -4.44
CA ALA A 596 -14.31 -36.98 -4.50
C ALA A 596 -13.48 -36.72 -5.76
N SER A 597 -14.12 -36.22 -6.83
CA SER A 597 -13.47 -35.91 -8.12
C SER A 597 -12.87 -34.51 -8.21
N LEU A 598 -13.17 -33.63 -7.24
CA LEU A 598 -12.80 -32.22 -7.26
C LEU A 598 -11.33 -31.92 -6.88
N GLY A 599 -10.61 -32.89 -6.32
CA GLY A 599 -9.22 -32.72 -5.89
C GLY A 599 -9.07 -31.91 -4.61
N THR A 600 -7.88 -31.36 -4.37
CA THR A 600 -7.51 -30.68 -3.11
C THR A 600 -7.65 -29.16 -3.15
N ASP A 601 -7.84 -28.58 -4.33
CA ASP A 601 -8.02 -27.14 -4.55
C ASP A 601 -9.07 -26.90 -5.66
N PRO A 602 -10.36 -27.23 -5.37
CA PRO A 602 -11.40 -27.17 -6.38
C PRO A 602 -11.69 -25.77 -6.89
N ASP A 603 -12.10 -25.69 -8.16
CA ASP A 603 -12.86 -24.53 -8.64
C ASP A 603 -14.15 -24.38 -7.79
N PRO A 604 -14.37 -23.22 -7.12
CA PRO A 604 -15.56 -23.01 -6.32
C PRO A 604 -16.88 -23.18 -7.09
N TYR A 605 -16.88 -22.89 -8.39
CA TYR A 605 -18.07 -23.16 -9.21
C TYR A 605 -18.33 -24.66 -9.38
N ALA A 606 -17.28 -25.46 -9.60
CA ALA A 606 -17.43 -26.90 -9.69
C ALA A 606 -17.92 -27.50 -8.36
N TYR A 607 -17.45 -26.95 -7.23
CA TYR A 607 -17.96 -27.26 -5.90
C TYR A 607 -19.44 -26.87 -5.72
N ALA A 608 -19.85 -25.68 -6.18
CA ALA A 608 -21.24 -25.27 -6.14
C ALA A 608 -22.14 -26.14 -7.05
N MET A 609 -21.65 -26.56 -8.22
CA MET A 609 -22.39 -27.46 -9.11
C MET A 609 -22.50 -28.89 -8.55
N CYS A 610 -21.56 -29.31 -7.70
CA CYS A 610 -21.72 -30.49 -6.86
C CYS A 610 -22.91 -30.35 -5.91
N GLN A 611 -23.01 -29.23 -5.21
CA GLN A 611 -24.12 -28.95 -4.29
C GLN A 611 -25.46 -28.96 -5.03
N VAL A 612 -25.53 -28.32 -6.20
CA VAL A 612 -26.72 -28.36 -7.08
C VAL A 612 -27.08 -29.80 -7.43
N SER A 613 -26.11 -30.61 -7.87
CA SER A 613 -26.35 -32.03 -8.23
C SER A 613 -26.88 -32.85 -7.06
N ILE A 614 -26.31 -32.67 -5.87
CA ILE A 614 -26.74 -33.34 -4.65
C ILE A 614 -28.16 -32.90 -4.27
N SER A 615 -28.47 -31.59 -4.30
CA SER A 615 -29.81 -31.09 -4.01
C SER A 615 -30.85 -31.64 -4.99
N ILE A 616 -30.53 -31.74 -6.29
CA ILE A 616 -31.41 -32.36 -7.30
C ILE A 616 -31.58 -33.86 -7.04
N SER A 617 -30.52 -34.55 -6.62
CA SER A 617 -30.59 -35.99 -6.31
C SER A 617 -31.42 -36.28 -5.06
N GLU A 618 -31.38 -35.40 -4.07
CA GLU A 618 -32.14 -35.55 -2.81
C GLU A 618 -33.61 -35.17 -2.96
N ASP A 619 -33.93 -34.15 -3.76
CA ASP A 619 -35.30 -33.78 -4.12
C ASP A 619 -35.45 -33.62 -5.65
N PRO A 620 -35.66 -34.73 -6.38
CA PRO A 620 -35.82 -34.69 -7.83
C PRO A 620 -37.05 -33.91 -8.30
N THR A 621 -37.97 -33.55 -7.42
CA THR A 621 -39.16 -32.75 -7.76
C THR A 621 -39.11 -31.34 -7.19
N GLY A 622 -38.02 -31.01 -6.51
CA GLY A 622 -37.81 -29.74 -5.81
C GLY A 622 -37.55 -28.57 -6.75
N LEU A 623 -37.44 -27.39 -6.16
CA LEU A 623 -37.26 -26.12 -6.89
C LEU A 623 -35.97 -26.12 -7.73
N GLU A 624 -34.86 -26.62 -7.18
CA GLU A 624 -33.58 -26.75 -7.89
C GLU A 624 -33.72 -27.64 -9.13
N ALA A 625 -34.34 -28.82 -8.98
CA ALA A 625 -34.53 -29.77 -10.08
C ALA A 625 -35.45 -29.21 -11.18
N VAL A 626 -36.50 -28.47 -10.79
CA VAL A 626 -37.43 -27.83 -11.74
C VAL A 626 -36.72 -26.71 -12.51
N ARG A 627 -36.00 -25.82 -11.81
CA ARG A 627 -35.29 -24.71 -12.46
C ARG A 627 -34.15 -25.17 -13.35
N TYR A 628 -33.36 -26.14 -12.91
CA TYR A 628 -32.28 -26.70 -13.72
C TYR A 628 -32.81 -27.29 -15.03
N ARG A 629 -33.92 -28.05 -14.98
CA ARG A 629 -34.58 -28.56 -16.20
C ARG A 629 -35.09 -27.44 -17.09
N ALA A 630 -35.67 -26.39 -16.52
CA ALA A 630 -36.16 -25.25 -17.28
C ALA A 630 -35.01 -24.51 -17.98
N ALA A 631 -33.89 -24.29 -17.30
CA ALA A 631 -32.70 -23.69 -17.86
C ALA A 631 -32.10 -24.54 -18.99
N GLN A 632 -31.97 -25.86 -18.79
CA GLN A 632 -31.50 -26.78 -19.81
C GLN A 632 -32.44 -26.85 -21.03
N ALA A 633 -33.75 -26.85 -20.81
CA ALA A 633 -34.74 -26.82 -21.89
C ALA A 633 -34.68 -25.51 -22.68
N ALA A 634 -34.47 -24.37 -22.01
CA ALA A 634 -34.30 -23.07 -22.65
C ALA A 634 -33.04 -23.05 -23.54
N ILE A 635 -31.90 -23.55 -23.04
CA ILE A 635 -30.67 -23.67 -23.84
C ILE A 635 -30.90 -24.57 -25.05
N ALA A 636 -31.52 -25.74 -24.87
CA ALA A 636 -31.81 -26.67 -25.95
C ALA A 636 -32.80 -26.11 -27.00
N GLY A 637 -33.74 -25.25 -26.56
CA GLY A 637 -34.71 -24.56 -27.40
C GLY A 637 -34.19 -23.27 -28.05
N GLY A 638 -32.98 -22.81 -27.71
CA GLY A 638 -32.41 -21.55 -28.21
C GLY A 638 -32.94 -20.29 -27.52
N ASP A 639 -33.67 -20.41 -26.41
CA ASP A 639 -34.13 -19.27 -25.60
C ASP A 639 -33.06 -18.88 -24.56
N TYR A 640 -32.03 -18.19 -25.02
CA TYR A 640 -30.94 -17.72 -24.17
C TYR A 640 -31.32 -16.51 -23.30
N SER A 641 -32.55 -16.00 -23.44
CA SER A 641 -33.09 -14.90 -22.63
C SER A 641 -33.83 -15.39 -21.38
N SER A 642 -33.97 -16.71 -21.22
CA SER A 642 -34.61 -17.31 -20.06
C SER A 642 -33.96 -16.87 -18.75
N GLN A 643 -34.80 -16.45 -17.80
CA GLN A 643 -34.38 -15.99 -16.48
C GLN A 643 -33.78 -17.11 -15.61
N GLU A 644 -33.94 -18.36 -16.01
CA GLU A 644 -33.42 -19.53 -15.29
C GLU A 644 -31.94 -19.79 -15.60
N ILE A 645 -31.45 -19.39 -16.78
CA ILE A 645 -30.07 -19.67 -17.21
C ILE A 645 -29.04 -18.92 -16.35
N PRO A 646 -29.20 -17.62 -16.05
CA PRO A 646 -28.28 -16.89 -15.18
C PRO A 646 -28.16 -17.48 -13.76
N GLY A 647 -29.10 -18.30 -13.30
CA GLY A 647 -28.97 -19.02 -12.03
C GLY A 647 -27.80 -19.99 -11.98
N TYR A 648 -27.24 -20.38 -13.13
CA TYR A 648 -26.20 -21.39 -13.24
C TYR A 648 -24.87 -20.87 -13.82
N VAL A 649 -24.74 -19.56 -14.04
CA VAL A 649 -23.48 -18.99 -14.53
C VAL A 649 -22.45 -18.89 -13.39
N PRO A 650 -21.16 -19.09 -13.67
CA PRO A 650 -20.16 -19.26 -12.61
C PRO A 650 -20.06 -18.12 -11.62
N THR A 651 -19.94 -16.87 -12.10
CA THR A 651 -19.73 -15.70 -11.22
C THR A 651 -20.93 -15.47 -10.31
N ARG A 652 -22.15 -15.53 -10.85
CA ARG A 652 -23.39 -15.35 -10.08
C ARG A 652 -23.58 -16.39 -8.99
N GLN A 653 -23.18 -17.63 -9.25
CA GLN A 653 -23.40 -18.73 -8.32
C GLN A 653 -22.53 -18.62 -7.05
N ILE A 654 -21.36 -17.99 -7.12
CA ILE A 654 -20.36 -18.06 -6.05
C ILE A 654 -19.92 -16.70 -5.49
N LYS A 655 -20.36 -15.56 -6.05
CA LYS A 655 -19.97 -14.23 -5.56
C LYS A 655 -20.67 -13.76 -4.27
N THR A 656 -21.63 -14.50 -3.74
CA THR A 656 -22.36 -14.15 -2.50
C THR A 656 -21.37 -13.90 -1.34
N PHE A 657 -21.60 -12.84 -0.58
CA PHE A 657 -20.73 -12.30 0.50
C PHE A 657 -19.37 -11.73 0.07
N HIS A 658 -19.07 -11.65 -1.22
CA HIS A 658 -17.84 -11.00 -1.69
C HIS A 658 -18.03 -9.48 -1.79
N PRO A 659 -16.97 -8.68 -1.66
CA PRO A 659 -17.09 -7.24 -1.81
C PRO A 659 -17.40 -6.81 -3.25
N ARG A 660 -18.29 -5.83 -3.38
CA ARG A 660 -18.55 -5.03 -4.59
C ARG A 660 -17.40 -4.04 -4.81
N SER A 661 -17.36 -3.37 -5.95
CA SER A 661 -16.27 -2.46 -6.31
C SER A 661 -15.93 -1.38 -5.24
N PRO A 662 -16.88 -0.73 -4.54
CA PRO A 662 -16.56 0.19 -3.44
C PRO A 662 -15.87 -0.48 -2.26
N GLY A 663 -16.26 -1.72 -1.94
CA GLY A 663 -15.56 -2.53 -0.94
C GLY A 663 -14.12 -2.83 -1.35
N MET A 664 -13.87 -3.14 -2.62
CA MET A 664 -12.49 -3.32 -3.14
C MET A 664 -11.67 -2.03 -3.08
N VAL A 665 -12.30 -0.87 -3.23
CA VAL A 665 -11.68 0.43 -2.97
C VAL A 665 -11.27 0.58 -1.51
N ALA A 666 -12.12 0.18 -0.56
CA ALA A 666 -11.75 0.18 0.86
C ALA A 666 -10.57 -0.75 1.18
N TYR A 667 -10.51 -1.94 0.56
CA TYR A 667 -9.35 -2.83 0.65
C TYR A 667 -8.06 -2.15 0.14
N ARG A 668 -8.13 -1.47 -1.02
CA ARG A 668 -6.99 -0.69 -1.55
C ARG A 668 -6.56 0.41 -0.57
N ASP A 669 -7.50 1.16 -0.02
CA ASP A 669 -7.17 2.31 0.84
C ASP A 669 -6.59 1.87 2.19
N ALA A 670 -7.09 0.76 2.75
CA ALA A 670 -6.48 0.13 3.92
C ALA A 670 -5.04 -0.34 3.62
N LEU A 671 -4.80 -0.93 2.45
CA LEU A 671 -3.45 -1.30 2.00
C LEU A 671 -2.54 -0.07 1.92
N LEU A 672 -2.98 1.00 1.26
CA LEU A 672 -2.22 2.24 1.13
C LEU A 672 -1.82 2.81 2.48
N SER A 673 -2.75 2.81 3.45
CA SER A 673 -2.49 3.30 4.80
C SER A 673 -1.34 2.52 5.47
N VAL A 674 -1.34 1.18 5.36
CA VAL A 674 -0.29 0.34 5.95
C VAL A 674 1.04 0.48 5.20
N ILE A 675 1.01 0.53 3.87
CA ILE A 675 2.21 0.69 3.04
C ILE A 675 2.90 2.04 3.33
N ALA A 676 2.13 3.13 3.40
CA ALA A 676 2.64 4.45 3.77
C ALA A 676 3.16 4.47 5.22
N GLY A 677 2.47 3.80 6.15
CA GLY A 677 2.88 3.69 7.55
C GLY A 677 4.26 3.04 7.75
N VAL A 678 4.69 2.18 6.82
CA VAL A 678 6.01 1.52 6.85
C VAL A 678 7.04 2.19 5.93
N GLY A 679 6.66 3.26 5.22
CA GLY A 679 7.56 4.09 4.42
C GLY A 679 7.96 3.52 3.07
N GLN A 680 7.12 2.65 2.47
CA GLN A 680 7.33 2.11 1.11
C GLN A 680 6.66 2.93 -0.01
N LEU A 681 5.75 3.84 0.34
CA LEU A 681 5.06 4.77 -0.57
C LEU A 681 5.06 6.19 -0.02
#